data_AF-A0AAP0WP99-F1
#
_entry.id   AF-A0AAP0WP99-F1
#
_cell.length_a   1.000
_cell.length_b   1.000
_cell.length_c   1.000
_cell.angle_alpha   90.00
_cell.angle_beta   90.00
_cell.angle_gamma   90.00
#
_symmetry.space_group_name_H-M   'P 1'
#
loop_
_entity.id
_entity.type
_entity.pdbx_description
1 polymer ?
#
loop_
_entity_poly.entity_id
_entity_poly.type
_entity_poly.pdbx_seq_one_letter_code
_entity_poly.pdbx_strand_id
1 'polypeptide(L)'
;MLGNGVVGILSESSNSWERRVPLTPSHCARLLHSGRGKTGVARIIVQPSTKRIHHDALYEDVGCEISDDLSECGLILGIKQPKLEMIFPDRAYAFFSHTHKAQKENMPLLDKVLAERVSLYDYELIVGDHGKRLLTFGKYAGRAGLIDFLRGLGQRYLSLGYSTPFLSLGAPYMYSSLAAAKAAMISVGEEIATLGLPSGICPIVFIFTGSGNVSLGAQEIFKLLPHTFVEPGKLPELFGKARNLMQPARTSKRVFQVYGCVVTCQDMVENKDLAKVFDKVDYYAHPEHYSPVFHEKIAPYASVIVNCMYWEKRFPRLLGTKQLQDLVRKGCPLVGISDITCDIGGSIEFVNQTTSIDSPFFRYDPFNDSYHHDMEGNGVICSAVDILPTEFAKEASQHFGDILSQFIGNLASTKDITVLPAHLRRACIAHGGALTSLYEYIPRMRNSDSENLSEVVANYHPYKKKYNILVSLSGHLFDQFLINEALDIIEAAGGSFHLVKCQVGQSANAMSYSELEVGADDSAVLDQIIDSLTSIANASENQGFQNKETNKISLKLGKVQESGTEKVYDTKKKTAVLIIGAGRVCGPAAELLASTGSISSRQWLKTCLEADFEEQNDVQVIVASLFLKDAQEIIEGIPNTMAIQLDVMDHGSLCKYISQVEVVISLLPPSCHIIVANACIELGKHLVTASYVDDSMLMLDKRQKVLVLLFLVRWAWTLE
;
A
#
# COMPACT_ATOMS: atom_id res chain seq x y z
N MET A 1 23.08 -23.02 11.78
CA MET A 1 23.70 -22.90 10.45
C MET A 1 23.77 -21.45 9.96
N LEU A 2 22.90 -20.56 10.45
CA LEU A 2 23.04 -19.11 10.27
C LEU A 2 24.47 -18.62 10.50
N GLY A 3 24.88 -17.65 9.68
CA GLY A 3 26.17 -16.98 9.79
C GLY A 3 27.39 -17.82 9.41
N ASN A 4 27.22 -18.93 8.69
CA ASN A 4 28.35 -19.78 8.27
C ASN A 4 29.09 -19.26 7.01
N GLY A 5 28.62 -18.17 6.40
CA GLY A 5 29.22 -17.58 5.21
C GLY A 5 28.99 -18.39 3.92
N VAL A 6 28.22 -19.48 3.95
CA VAL A 6 27.89 -20.29 2.78
C VAL A 6 26.58 -19.80 2.19
N VAL A 7 26.62 -19.32 0.95
CA VAL A 7 25.47 -18.73 0.25
C VAL A 7 24.95 -19.68 -0.82
N GLY A 8 23.66 -19.99 -0.77
CA GLY A 8 22.94 -20.75 -1.78
C GLY A 8 22.24 -19.83 -2.77
N ILE A 9 22.27 -20.16 -4.06
CA ILE A 9 21.45 -19.52 -5.10
C ILE A 9 20.47 -20.56 -5.65
N LEU A 10 19.18 -20.30 -5.50
CA LEU A 10 18.11 -21.20 -5.95
C LEU A 10 17.99 -21.26 -7.48
N SER A 11 17.43 -22.38 -7.96
CA SER A 11 16.89 -22.49 -9.30
C SER A 11 15.42 -22.06 -9.28
N GLU A 12 15.11 -20.95 -9.96
CA GLU A 12 13.75 -20.40 -9.98
C GLU A 12 12.74 -21.37 -10.61
N SER A 13 11.62 -21.62 -9.93
CA SER A 13 10.60 -22.58 -10.39
C SER A 13 9.19 -21.99 -10.56
N SER A 14 9.06 -20.67 -10.39
CA SER A 14 7.77 -19.95 -10.40
C SER A 14 7.03 -20.04 -11.75
N ASN A 15 7.72 -19.76 -12.86
CA ASN A 15 7.16 -19.90 -14.21
C ASN A 15 8.28 -20.09 -15.26
N SER A 16 7.91 -20.30 -16.53
CA SER A 16 8.84 -20.49 -17.66
C SER A 16 9.69 -19.25 -17.98
N TRP A 17 9.16 -18.06 -17.71
CA TRP A 17 9.77 -16.78 -18.03
C TRP A 17 10.74 -16.26 -16.96
N GLU A 18 10.62 -16.72 -15.72
CA GLU A 18 11.51 -16.33 -14.64
C GLU A 18 12.89 -16.96 -14.82
N ARG A 19 13.75 -16.22 -15.52
CA ARG A 19 15.13 -16.58 -15.85
C ARG A 19 16.15 -15.72 -15.11
N ARG A 20 15.68 -14.75 -14.30
CA ARG A 20 16.53 -13.84 -13.52
C ARG A 20 17.21 -14.57 -12.38
N VAL A 21 18.20 -13.90 -11.81
CA VAL A 21 18.96 -14.38 -10.64
C VAL A 21 19.24 -13.24 -9.67
N PRO A 22 19.34 -13.52 -8.36
CA PRO A 22 19.71 -12.51 -7.38
C PRO A 22 21.17 -12.06 -7.53
N LEU A 23 22.07 -12.97 -7.94
CA LEU A 23 23.49 -12.70 -8.15
C LEU A 23 23.95 -13.28 -9.50
N THR A 24 24.60 -12.45 -10.33
CA THR A 24 25.22 -12.89 -11.59
C THR A 24 26.61 -13.47 -11.31
N PRO A 25 27.22 -14.20 -12.26
CA PRO A 25 28.59 -14.69 -12.10
C PRO A 25 29.60 -13.60 -11.72
N SER A 26 29.44 -12.39 -12.27
CA SER A 26 30.31 -11.25 -11.92
C SER A 26 30.18 -10.83 -10.45
N HIS A 27 28.99 -10.98 -9.85
CA HIS A 27 28.76 -10.66 -8.44
C HIS A 27 29.39 -11.73 -7.56
N CYS A 28 29.20 -13.00 -7.91
CA CYS A 28 29.83 -14.12 -7.21
C CYS A 28 31.35 -14.02 -7.22
N ALA A 29 31.94 -13.70 -8.38
CA ALA A 29 33.38 -13.46 -8.52
C ALA A 29 33.86 -12.37 -7.56
N ARG A 30 33.14 -11.24 -7.47
CA ARG A 30 33.48 -10.16 -6.54
C ARG A 30 33.38 -10.62 -5.08
N LEU A 31 32.30 -11.33 -4.71
CA LEU A 31 32.08 -11.79 -3.34
C LEU A 31 33.13 -12.80 -2.88
N LEU A 32 33.57 -13.70 -3.76
CA LEU A 32 34.57 -14.73 -3.46
C LEU A 32 36.01 -14.19 -3.46
N HIS A 33 36.33 -13.25 -4.35
CA HIS A 33 37.72 -12.87 -4.63
C HIS A 33 38.16 -11.51 -4.07
N SER A 34 37.26 -10.64 -3.59
CA SER A 34 37.62 -9.28 -3.13
C SER A 34 38.35 -9.21 -1.77
N GLY A 35 39.14 -10.23 -1.43
CA GLY A 35 39.93 -10.35 -0.20
C GLY A 35 39.31 -11.35 0.77
N ARG A 36 39.93 -12.54 0.90
CA ARG A 36 39.50 -13.62 1.81
C ARG A 36 39.28 -13.06 3.22
N GLY A 37 38.06 -13.23 3.74
CA GLY A 37 37.66 -12.82 5.09
C GLY A 37 37.06 -11.40 5.20
N LYS A 38 37.14 -10.54 4.17
CA LYS A 38 36.54 -9.20 4.20
C LYS A 38 35.08 -9.15 3.78
N THR A 39 34.62 -10.10 2.96
CA THR A 39 33.28 -10.09 2.38
C THR A 39 32.25 -10.85 3.20
N GLY A 40 32.63 -11.61 4.24
CA GLY A 40 31.71 -12.47 5.00
C GLY A 40 31.18 -13.70 4.24
N VAL A 41 31.59 -13.89 2.98
CA VAL A 41 31.21 -15.03 2.13
C VAL A 41 32.38 -16.00 1.99
N ALA A 42 32.16 -17.26 2.37
CA ALA A 42 33.15 -18.33 2.33
C ALA A 42 33.01 -19.20 1.07
N ARG A 43 31.79 -19.57 0.71
CA ARG A 43 31.43 -20.43 -0.43
C ARG A 43 30.13 -19.95 -1.04
N ILE A 44 29.97 -20.15 -2.35
CA ILE A 44 28.71 -19.94 -3.05
C ILE A 44 28.34 -21.24 -3.74
N ILE A 45 27.17 -21.79 -3.39
CA ILE A 45 26.60 -22.99 -3.98
C ILE A 45 25.41 -22.57 -4.85
N VAL A 46 25.39 -22.99 -6.10
CA VAL A 46 24.35 -22.62 -7.07
C VAL A 46 23.61 -23.88 -7.48
N GLN A 47 22.29 -23.88 -7.33
CA GLN A 47 21.48 -24.97 -7.86
C GLN A 47 21.56 -25.02 -9.39
N PRO A 48 21.71 -26.19 -10.00
CA PRO A 48 21.68 -26.34 -11.44
C PRO A 48 20.42 -25.74 -12.05
N SER A 49 20.55 -25.09 -13.21
CA SER A 49 19.39 -24.54 -13.90
C SER A 49 19.57 -24.50 -15.41
N THR A 50 18.70 -25.22 -16.11
CA THR A 50 18.62 -25.20 -17.57
C THR A 50 17.88 -23.96 -18.11
N LYS A 51 17.17 -23.22 -17.25
CA LYS A 51 16.33 -22.07 -17.62
C LYS A 51 17.02 -20.72 -17.39
N ARG A 52 17.85 -20.63 -16.35
CA ARG A 52 18.53 -19.41 -15.89
C ARG A 52 19.26 -18.70 -17.04
N ILE A 53 19.22 -17.37 -17.04
CA ILE A 53 19.85 -16.55 -18.10
C ILE A 53 21.39 -16.64 -18.13
N HIS A 54 22.00 -17.03 -17.00
CA HIS A 54 23.42 -17.31 -16.87
C HIS A 54 23.60 -18.82 -16.66
N HIS A 55 24.37 -19.47 -17.54
CA HIS A 55 24.64 -20.90 -17.47
C HIS A 55 25.51 -21.26 -16.26
N ASP A 56 25.36 -22.49 -15.76
CA ASP A 56 26.07 -23.01 -14.58
C ASP A 56 27.60 -22.96 -14.73
N ALA A 57 28.12 -23.25 -15.93
CA ALA A 57 29.54 -23.14 -16.25
C ALA A 57 30.14 -21.75 -15.97
N LEU A 58 29.36 -20.68 -16.15
CA LEU A 58 29.83 -19.31 -15.86
C LEU A 58 30.00 -19.09 -14.35
N TYR A 59 29.24 -19.79 -13.52
CA TYR A 59 29.39 -19.75 -12.06
C TYR A 59 30.58 -20.60 -11.61
N GLU A 60 30.79 -21.77 -12.22
CA GLU A 60 31.97 -22.62 -11.98
C GLU A 60 33.27 -21.88 -12.32
N ASP A 61 33.32 -21.19 -13.46
CA ASP A 61 34.48 -20.40 -13.92
C ASP A 61 34.92 -19.33 -12.90
N VAL A 62 33.99 -18.85 -12.07
CA VAL A 62 34.26 -17.84 -11.03
C VAL A 62 34.38 -18.45 -9.63
N GLY A 63 34.46 -19.78 -9.52
CA GLY A 63 34.71 -20.50 -8.27
C GLY A 63 33.47 -20.81 -7.43
N CYS A 64 32.26 -20.76 -8.02
CA CYS A 64 31.06 -21.29 -7.34
C CYS A 64 30.99 -22.81 -7.48
N GLU A 65 30.32 -23.45 -6.54
CA GLU A 65 30.02 -24.88 -6.58
C GLU A 65 28.61 -25.09 -7.17
N ILE A 66 28.44 -26.09 -8.03
CA ILE A 66 27.14 -26.46 -8.59
C ILE A 66 26.61 -27.69 -7.84
N SER A 67 25.45 -27.57 -7.20
CA SER A 67 24.83 -28.65 -6.43
C SER A 67 23.32 -28.44 -6.27
N ASP A 68 22.53 -29.49 -6.47
CA ASP A 68 21.10 -29.49 -6.14
C ASP A 68 20.85 -29.31 -4.63
N ASP A 69 21.75 -29.86 -3.80
CA ASP A 69 21.67 -29.76 -2.35
C ASP A 69 22.25 -28.44 -1.85
N LEU A 70 21.38 -27.65 -1.19
CA LEU A 70 21.72 -26.40 -0.51
C LEU A 70 21.72 -26.53 1.02
N SER A 71 21.66 -27.75 1.56
CA SER A 71 21.57 -28.00 3.01
C SER A 71 22.72 -27.37 3.80
N GLU A 72 23.92 -27.25 3.21
CA GLU A 72 25.07 -26.60 3.84
C GLU A 72 24.99 -25.06 3.88
N CYS A 73 24.09 -24.45 3.11
CA CYS A 73 23.98 -22.99 3.00
C CYS A 73 23.36 -22.40 4.27
N GLY A 74 23.98 -21.37 4.84
CA GLY A 74 23.41 -20.59 5.94
C GLY A 74 22.44 -19.52 5.45
N LEU A 75 22.69 -18.97 4.26
CA LEU A 75 21.85 -18.00 3.55
C LEU A 75 21.46 -18.57 2.18
N ILE A 76 20.18 -18.53 1.82
CA ILE A 76 19.67 -18.98 0.52
C ILE A 76 18.94 -17.82 -0.17
N LEU A 77 19.31 -17.57 -1.42
CA LEU A 77 18.83 -16.45 -2.22
C LEU A 77 17.95 -16.93 -3.38
N GLY A 78 16.85 -16.23 -3.62
CA GLY A 78 16.00 -16.38 -4.80
C GLY A 78 15.45 -15.02 -5.23
N ILE A 79 14.94 -14.90 -6.44
CA ILE A 79 14.14 -13.75 -6.87
C ILE A 79 12.71 -13.92 -6.38
N LYS A 80 12.10 -15.08 -6.64
CA LYS A 80 10.73 -15.40 -6.23
C LYS A 80 10.72 -16.37 -5.05
N GLN A 81 9.54 -16.55 -4.47
CA GLN A 81 9.33 -17.48 -3.39
C GLN A 81 9.65 -18.93 -3.84
N PRO A 82 10.45 -19.68 -3.05
CA PRO A 82 10.67 -21.09 -3.31
C PRO A 82 9.42 -21.92 -2.96
N LYS A 83 9.39 -23.16 -3.44
CA LYS A 83 8.36 -24.11 -3.01
C LYS A 83 8.55 -24.48 -1.53
N LEU A 84 7.47 -24.87 -0.85
CA LEU A 84 7.50 -25.12 0.59
C LEU A 84 8.48 -26.24 0.99
N GLU A 85 8.63 -27.25 0.13
CA GLU A 85 9.57 -28.36 0.31
C GLU A 85 11.05 -27.96 0.19
N MET A 86 11.34 -26.80 -0.39
CA MET A 86 12.70 -26.24 -0.53
C MET A 86 13.11 -25.39 0.68
N ILE A 87 12.22 -25.23 1.68
CA ILE A 87 12.50 -24.48 2.90
C ILE A 87 13.15 -25.40 3.93
N PHE A 88 14.44 -25.13 4.22
CA PHE A 88 15.20 -25.83 5.25
C PHE A 88 15.09 -25.15 6.62
N PRO A 89 15.09 -25.93 7.71
CA PRO A 89 15.07 -25.37 9.06
C PRO A 89 16.31 -24.55 9.40
N ASP A 90 16.15 -23.55 10.26
CA ASP A 90 17.23 -22.77 10.88
C ASP A 90 18.19 -22.11 9.86
N ARG A 91 17.66 -21.67 8.71
CA ARG A 91 18.38 -20.96 7.64
C ARG A 91 17.88 -19.53 7.47
N ALA A 92 18.70 -18.71 6.81
CA ALA A 92 18.27 -17.41 6.30
C ALA A 92 17.83 -17.54 4.84
N TYR A 93 16.73 -16.91 4.48
CA TYR A 93 16.26 -16.79 3.11
C TYR A 93 16.05 -15.33 2.75
N ALA A 94 16.43 -14.94 1.53
CA ALA A 94 16.12 -13.62 0.99
C ALA A 94 15.54 -13.73 -0.42
N PHE A 95 14.32 -13.21 -0.59
CA PHE A 95 13.57 -13.17 -1.85
C PHE A 95 12.39 -12.19 -1.74
N PHE A 96 11.67 -11.90 -2.83
CA PHE A 96 10.39 -11.20 -2.75
C PHE A 96 9.32 -12.12 -2.18
N SER A 97 9.09 -12.05 -0.87
CA SER A 97 8.19 -13.00 -0.20
C SER A 97 6.73 -12.68 -0.39
N HIS A 98 6.40 -11.39 -0.57
CA HIS A 98 5.03 -10.92 -0.68
C HIS A 98 4.17 -11.44 0.49
N THR A 99 4.72 -11.36 1.71
CA THR A 99 4.04 -11.81 2.95
C THR A 99 3.75 -10.67 3.92
N HIS A 100 4.51 -9.57 3.87
CA HIS A 100 4.35 -8.49 4.86
C HIS A 100 3.02 -7.74 4.76
N LYS A 101 2.32 -7.79 3.61
CA LYS A 101 0.97 -7.21 3.46
C LYS A 101 -0.13 -8.23 3.73
N ALA A 102 0.21 -9.35 4.39
CA ALA A 102 -0.68 -10.47 4.69
C ALA A 102 -1.38 -11.08 3.45
N GLN A 103 -0.71 -11.06 2.29
CA GLN A 103 -1.28 -11.60 1.05
C GLN A 103 -1.64 -13.09 1.20
N LYS A 104 -2.93 -13.40 1.02
CA LYS A 104 -3.52 -14.71 1.31
C LYS A 104 -2.79 -15.86 0.62
N GLU A 105 -2.39 -15.70 -0.63
CA GLU A 105 -1.71 -16.73 -1.40
C GLU A 105 -0.32 -17.12 -0.84
N ASN A 106 0.35 -16.22 -0.10
CA ASN A 106 1.70 -16.44 0.43
C ASN A 106 1.71 -16.70 1.94
N MET A 107 0.57 -16.71 2.62
CA MET A 107 0.51 -17.06 4.05
C MET A 107 0.99 -18.49 4.36
N PRO A 108 0.70 -19.53 3.53
CA PRO A 108 1.29 -20.86 3.75
C PRO A 108 2.82 -20.87 3.73
N LEU A 109 3.45 -19.99 2.94
CA LEU A 109 4.90 -19.82 2.94
C LEU A 109 5.38 -19.22 4.27
N LEU A 110 4.69 -18.19 4.78
CA LEU A 110 5.02 -17.59 6.07
C LEU A 110 4.87 -18.61 7.22
N ASP A 111 3.82 -19.42 7.18
CA ASP A 111 3.60 -20.49 8.17
C ASP A 111 4.74 -21.50 8.15
N LYS A 112 5.19 -21.93 6.96
CA LYS A 112 6.35 -22.80 6.80
C LYS A 112 7.63 -22.15 7.32
N VAL A 113 7.85 -20.86 7.02
CA VAL A 113 8.99 -20.08 7.51
C VAL A 113 9.03 -20.04 9.04
N LEU A 114 7.89 -19.81 9.70
CA LEU A 114 7.80 -19.80 11.16
C LEU A 114 8.03 -21.20 11.74
N ALA A 115 7.38 -22.23 11.20
CA ALA A 115 7.54 -23.61 11.68
C ALA A 115 8.99 -24.10 11.60
N GLU A 116 9.70 -23.74 10.53
CA GLU A 116 11.09 -24.13 10.27
C GLU A 116 12.11 -23.18 10.92
N ARG A 117 11.66 -22.19 11.71
CA ARG A 117 12.52 -21.20 12.37
C ARG A 117 13.44 -20.43 11.40
N VAL A 118 12.95 -20.19 10.20
CA VAL A 118 13.69 -19.48 9.15
C VAL A 118 13.79 -17.99 9.47
N SER A 119 14.95 -17.41 9.13
CA SER A 119 15.11 -15.96 9.06
C SER A 119 14.74 -15.47 7.67
N LEU A 120 13.59 -14.80 7.52
CA LEU A 120 13.08 -14.36 6.23
C LEU A 120 13.36 -12.87 6.01
N TYR A 121 14.13 -12.55 4.96
CA TYR A 121 14.43 -11.19 4.53
C TYR A 121 13.70 -10.87 3.23
N ASP A 122 12.78 -9.90 3.25
CA ASP A 122 12.07 -9.48 2.05
C ASP A 122 12.81 -8.32 1.37
N TYR A 123 13.20 -8.52 0.11
CA TYR A 123 13.87 -7.50 -0.68
C TYR A 123 13.05 -6.21 -0.83
N GLU A 124 11.71 -6.29 -0.76
CA GLU A 124 10.83 -5.12 -0.83
C GLU A 124 11.05 -4.15 0.34
N LEU A 125 11.55 -4.67 1.47
CA LEU A 125 11.68 -3.95 2.73
C LEU A 125 13.11 -3.44 2.98
N ILE A 126 14.03 -3.68 2.03
CA ILE A 126 15.38 -3.10 2.04
C ILE A 126 15.30 -1.66 1.49
N VAL A 127 15.13 -0.72 2.42
CA VAL A 127 14.98 0.72 2.17
C VAL A 127 16.16 1.51 2.72
N GLY A 128 16.64 2.50 1.96
CA GLY A 128 17.70 3.41 2.39
C GLY A 128 17.25 4.40 3.46
N ASP A 129 18.16 5.30 3.88
CA ASP A 129 17.95 6.21 5.01
C ASP A 129 16.78 7.19 4.81
N HIS A 130 16.40 7.47 3.55
CA HIS A 130 15.27 8.32 3.19
C HIS A 130 13.99 7.53 2.87
N GLY A 131 13.89 6.25 3.26
CA GLY A 131 12.73 5.39 3.00
C GLY A 131 12.63 4.84 1.57
N LYS A 132 13.50 5.28 0.65
CA LYS A 132 13.51 4.79 -0.74
C LYS A 132 13.96 3.33 -0.82
N ARG A 133 13.13 2.49 -1.43
CA ARG A 133 13.46 1.08 -1.74
C ARG A 133 14.68 0.99 -2.66
N LEU A 134 15.64 0.16 -2.28
CA LEU A 134 16.91 0.01 -3.01
C LEU A 134 16.82 -1.08 -4.09
N LEU A 135 16.15 -2.19 -3.79
CA LEU A 135 16.08 -3.36 -4.66
C LEU A 135 14.76 -3.38 -5.46
N THR A 136 14.80 -2.91 -6.71
CA THR A 136 13.63 -2.83 -7.60
C THR A 136 14.00 -3.13 -9.05
N PHE A 137 13.00 -3.60 -9.82
CA PHE A 137 13.12 -3.85 -11.25
C PHE A 137 12.40 -2.81 -12.12
N GLY A 138 11.85 -1.74 -11.51
CA GLY A 138 10.89 -0.87 -12.17
C GLY A 138 11.35 -0.32 -13.53
N LYS A 139 12.64 0.06 -13.66
CA LYS A 139 13.18 0.58 -14.93
C LYS A 139 13.12 -0.44 -16.06
N TYR A 140 13.33 -1.73 -15.77
CA TYR A 140 13.23 -2.80 -16.77
C TYR A 140 11.79 -3.15 -17.10
N ALA A 141 10.86 -3.05 -16.14
CA ALA A 141 9.44 -3.18 -16.41
C ALA A 141 8.98 -2.12 -17.42
N GLY A 142 9.36 -0.85 -17.22
CA GLY A 142 9.07 0.23 -18.15
C GLY A 142 9.65 0.02 -19.55
N ARG A 143 10.92 -0.41 -19.64
CA ARG A 143 11.59 -0.68 -20.91
C ARG A 143 10.93 -1.83 -21.68
N ALA A 144 10.73 -2.97 -21.03
CA ALA A 144 10.09 -4.13 -21.64
C ALA A 144 8.64 -3.79 -22.03
N GLY A 145 7.87 -3.24 -21.10
CA GLY A 145 6.46 -2.90 -21.31
C GLY A 145 6.22 -1.98 -22.49
N LEU A 146 7.04 -0.94 -22.69
CA LEU A 146 6.88 -0.08 -23.84
C LEU A 146 7.27 -0.76 -25.17
N ILE A 147 8.39 -1.50 -25.21
CA ILE A 147 8.80 -2.21 -26.44
C ILE A 147 7.72 -3.21 -26.84
N ASP A 148 7.23 -3.99 -25.87
CA ASP A 148 6.24 -5.01 -26.13
C ASP A 148 4.93 -4.37 -26.59
N PHE A 149 4.47 -3.32 -25.91
CA PHE A 149 3.29 -2.58 -26.31
C PHE A 149 3.41 -1.95 -27.71
N LEU A 150 4.58 -1.42 -28.10
CA LEU A 150 4.77 -0.88 -29.45
C LEU A 150 4.68 -1.97 -30.52
N ARG A 151 5.17 -3.17 -30.28
CA ARG A 151 4.92 -4.33 -31.16
C ARG A 151 3.43 -4.61 -31.30
N GLY A 152 2.70 -4.68 -30.17
CA GLY A 152 1.24 -4.86 -30.16
C GLY A 152 0.50 -3.73 -30.90
N LEU A 153 0.96 -2.50 -30.75
CA LEU A 153 0.45 -1.33 -31.45
C LEU A 153 0.64 -1.44 -32.97
N GLY A 154 1.77 -1.99 -33.43
CA GLY A 154 1.98 -2.33 -34.83
C GLY A 154 0.94 -3.32 -35.37
N GLN A 155 0.70 -4.41 -34.64
CA GLN A 155 -0.32 -5.41 -34.98
C GLN A 155 -1.73 -4.82 -34.98
N ARG A 156 -2.05 -3.97 -34.00
CA ARG A 156 -3.33 -3.29 -33.89
C ARG A 156 -3.56 -2.28 -35.00
N TYR A 157 -2.55 -1.52 -35.39
CA TYR A 157 -2.70 -0.62 -36.53
C TYR A 157 -2.89 -1.40 -37.83
N LEU A 158 -2.23 -2.56 -37.99
CA LEU A 158 -2.41 -3.41 -39.16
C LEU A 158 -3.85 -3.91 -39.30
N SER A 159 -4.48 -4.38 -38.21
CA SER A 159 -5.90 -4.77 -38.24
C SER A 159 -6.84 -3.61 -38.51
N LEU A 160 -6.46 -2.39 -38.11
CA LEU A 160 -7.13 -1.14 -38.48
C LEU A 160 -6.80 -0.67 -39.90
N GLY A 161 -6.05 -1.44 -40.68
CA GLY A 161 -5.72 -1.17 -42.09
C GLY A 161 -4.58 -0.17 -42.30
N TYR A 162 -3.69 -0.01 -41.30
CA TYR A 162 -2.53 0.85 -41.35
C TYR A 162 -1.24 0.05 -41.16
N SER A 163 -0.37 0.04 -42.18
CA SER A 163 0.98 -0.50 -42.03
C SER A 163 1.89 0.55 -41.38
N THR A 164 2.45 0.24 -40.21
CA THR A 164 3.36 1.11 -39.47
C THR A 164 4.71 0.44 -39.23
N PRO A 165 5.81 1.21 -39.08
CA PRO A 165 7.14 0.65 -38.78
C PRO A 165 7.19 -0.18 -37.48
N PHE A 166 6.23 0.02 -36.57
CA PHE A 166 6.13 -0.76 -35.33
C PHE A 166 5.95 -2.28 -35.55
N LEU A 167 5.44 -2.69 -36.72
CA LEU A 167 5.32 -4.11 -37.10
C LEU A 167 6.66 -4.85 -37.14
N SER A 168 7.77 -4.12 -37.32
CA SER A 168 9.12 -4.69 -37.39
C SER A 168 9.71 -4.99 -36.01
N LEU A 169 9.02 -4.64 -34.91
CA LEU A 169 9.48 -4.92 -33.56
C LEU A 169 9.14 -6.35 -33.12
N GLY A 170 10.14 -7.10 -32.68
CA GLY A 170 9.98 -8.33 -31.91
C GLY A 170 9.65 -8.05 -30.44
N ALA A 171 9.19 -9.09 -29.73
CA ALA A 171 8.99 -9.02 -28.28
C ALA A 171 10.35 -8.85 -27.57
N PRO A 172 10.41 -8.14 -26.43
CA PRO A 172 11.68 -7.88 -25.73
C PRO A 172 12.52 -9.14 -25.48
N TYR A 173 11.90 -10.27 -25.08
CA TYR A 173 12.61 -11.53 -24.84
C TYR A 173 13.27 -12.16 -26.09
N MET A 174 12.87 -11.73 -27.30
CA MET A 174 13.43 -12.23 -28.56
C MET A 174 14.79 -11.60 -28.89
N TYR A 175 15.15 -10.50 -28.23
CA TYR A 175 16.45 -9.86 -28.39
C TYR A 175 17.48 -10.46 -27.44
N SER A 176 18.73 -10.57 -27.89
CA SER A 176 19.83 -11.10 -27.08
C SER A 176 20.25 -10.19 -25.92
N SER A 177 19.85 -8.91 -25.95
CA SER A 177 20.17 -7.89 -24.95
C SER A 177 19.25 -6.69 -25.09
N LEU A 178 19.21 -5.85 -24.05
CA LEU A 178 18.57 -4.53 -24.11
C LEU A 178 19.20 -3.65 -25.21
N ALA A 179 20.51 -3.77 -25.44
CA ALA A 179 21.18 -3.01 -26.50
C ALA A 179 20.66 -3.39 -27.90
N ALA A 180 20.47 -4.68 -28.16
CA ALA A 180 19.89 -5.16 -29.41
C ALA A 180 18.43 -4.71 -29.58
N ALA A 181 17.63 -4.76 -28.51
CA ALA A 181 16.25 -4.26 -28.54
C ALA A 181 16.19 -2.75 -28.83
N LYS A 182 17.10 -1.97 -28.24
CA LYS A 182 17.23 -0.53 -28.53
C LYS A 182 17.68 -0.25 -29.97
N ALA A 183 18.55 -1.08 -30.54
CA ALA A 183 18.95 -0.94 -31.93
C ALA A 183 17.76 -1.16 -32.90
N ALA A 184 16.90 -2.15 -32.61
CA ALA A 184 15.66 -2.35 -33.36
C ALA A 184 14.71 -1.14 -33.23
N MET A 185 14.56 -0.59 -32.02
CA MET A 185 13.80 0.63 -31.77
C MET A 185 14.34 1.85 -32.54
N ILE A 186 15.67 2.01 -32.62
CA ILE A 186 16.31 3.07 -33.40
C ILE A 186 16.00 2.90 -34.90
N SER A 187 16.10 1.69 -35.44
CA SER A 187 15.76 1.42 -36.84
C SER A 187 14.31 1.77 -37.18
N VAL A 188 13.36 1.42 -36.29
CA VAL A 188 11.96 1.84 -36.39
C VAL A 188 11.83 3.37 -36.32
N GLY A 189 12.57 4.02 -35.43
CA GLY A 189 12.62 5.48 -35.33
C GLY A 189 13.13 6.16 -36.61
N GLU A 190 14.19 5.64 -37.22
CA GLU A 190 14.75 6.13 -38.48
C GLU A 190 13.76 6.00 -39.64
N GLU A 191 13.02 4.89 -39.72
CA GLU A 191 11.96 4.71 -40.70
C GLU A 191 10.83 5.72 -40.51
N ILE A 192 10.39 5.96 -39.27
CA ILE A 192 9.39 6.98 -38.96
C ILE A 192 9.90 8.39 -39.30
N ALA A 193 11.17 8.69 -39.03
CA ALA A 193 11.76 10.00 -39.35
C ALA A 193 11.83 10.24 -40.87
N THR A 194 12.11 9.18 -41.63
CA THR A 194 12.30 9.27 -43.09
C THR A 194 10.98 9.24 -43.85
N LEU A 195 10.08 8.33 -43.47
CA LEU A 195 8.85 8.03 -44.23
C LEU A 195 7.60 8.60 -43.57
N GLY A 196 7.64 8.99 -42.29
CA GLY A 196 6.48 9.38 -41.52
C GLY A 196 5.51 8.25 -41.22
N LEU A 197 4.44 8.58 -40.50
CA LEU A 197 3.32 7.68 -40.20
C LEU A 197 2.10 8.05 -41.04
N PRO A 198 1.18 7.11 -41.33
CA PRO A 198 -0.07 7.42 -42.02
C PRO A 198 -0.83 8.57 -41.36
N SER A 199 -1.26 9.58 -42.12
CA SER A 199 -1.90 10.76 -41.52
C SER A 199 -3.22 10.45 -40.79
N GLY A 200 -3.90 9.37 -41.16
CA GLY A 200 -5.15 8.93 -40.53
C GLY A 200 -5.01 8.45 -39.08
N ILE A 201 -3.78 8.18 -38.61
CA ILE A 201 -3.50 7.84 -37.20
C ILE A 201 -2.80 8.95 -36.45
N CYS A 202 -2.48 10.07 -37.11
CA CYS A 202 -1.75 11.19 -36.53
C CYS A 202 -2.70 12.33 -36.10
N PRO A 203 -2.38 13.07 -35.03
CA PRO A 203 -1.22 12.90 -34.15
C PRO A 203 -1.35 11.66 -33.23
N ILE A 204 -0.23 10.98 -32.97
CA ILE A 204 -0.15 9.91 -31.98
C ILE A 204 0.41 10.50 -30.69
N VAL A 205 -0.35 10.40 -29.61
CA VAL A 205 0.02 10.93 -28.29
C VAL A 205 0.16 9.81 -27.27
N PHE A 206 1.38 9.63 -26.75
CA PHE A 206 1.70 8.72 -25.66
C PHE A 206 1.67 9.47 -24.33
N ILE A 207 0.79 9.04 -23.43
CA ILE A 207 0.70 9.56 -22.06
C ILE A 207 1.44 8.62 -21.12
N PHE A 208 2.45 9.11 -20.41
CA PHE A 208 3.20 8.37 -19.40
C PHE A 208 2.76 8.82 -18.01
N THR A 209 2.21 7.92 -17.18
CA THR A 209 1.77 8.28 -15.83
C THR A 209 2.90 8.13 -14.81
N GLY A 210 3.03 9.12 -13.92
CA GLY A 210 4.06 9.15 -12.89
C GLY A 210 5.47 9.46 -13.40
N SER A 211 6.38 9.69 -12.46
CA SER A 211 7.78 10.08 -12.69
C SER A 211 8.79 9.08 -12.13
N GLY A 212 8.32 7.91 -11.66
CA GLY A 212 9.14 6.86 -11.07
C GLY A 212 9.96 6.05 -12.08
N ASN A 213 10.71 5.07 -11.58
CA ASN A 213 11.62 4.24 -12.39
C ASN A 213 10.94 3.57 -13.59
N VAL A 214 9.67 3.14 -13.44
CA VAL A 214 8.91 2.51 -14.52
C VAL A 214 8.66 3.50 -15.66
N SER A 215 8.10 4.68 -15.34
CA SER A 215 7.88 5.75 -16.32
C SER A 215 9.18 6.18 -16.99
N LEU A 216 10.27 6.35 -16.23
CA LEU A 216 11.58 6.68 -16.79
C LEU A 216 12.12 5.59 -17.73
N GLY A 217 11.88 4.31 -17.41
CA GLY A 217 12.25 3.18 -18.25
C GLY A 217 11.47 3.15 -19.57
N ALA A 218 10.16 3.39 -19.52
CA ALA A 218 9.33 3.50 -20.72
C ALA A 218 9.75 4.71 -21.57
N GLN A 219 9.92 5.89 -20.96
CA GLN A 219 10.38 7.09 -21.65
C GLN A 219 11.77 6.93 -22.29
N GLU A 220 12.68 6.15 -21.68
CA GLU A 220 13.99 5.85 -22.28
C GLU A 220 13.87 5.13 -23.63
N ILE A 221 12.91 4.20 -23.75
CA ILE A 221 12.62 3.52 -25.01
C ILE A 221 11.90 4.46 -25.98
N PHE A 222 10.91 5.21 -25.50
CA PHE A 222 10.16 6.16 -26.32
C PHE A 222 11.07 7.20 -26.98
N LYS A 223 12.10 7.67 -26.24
CA LYS A 223 13.06 8.66 -26.71
C LYS A 223 13.92 8.20 -27.89
N LEU A 224 13.92 6.91 -28.22
CA LEU A 224 14.57 6.36 -29.41
C LEU A 224 13.75 6.57 -30.68
N LEU A 225 12.46 6.90 -30.56
CA LEU A 225 11.62 7.32 -31.67
C LEU A 225 11.79 8.82 -31.91
N PRO A 226 11.61 9.32 -33.14
CA PRO A 226 11.46 10.75 -33.38
C PRO A 226 10.16 11.20 -32.70
N HIS A 227 10.23 12.17 -31.79
CA HIS A 227 9.09 12.60 -30.97
C HIS A 227 9.19 14.08 -30.55
N THR A 228 8.10 14.61 -30.01
CA THR A 228 8.09 15.90 -29.29
C THR A 228 7.39 15.72 -27.95
N PHE A 229 8.07 16.04 -26.84
CA PHE A 229 7.42 16.09 -25.55
C PHE A 229 6.58 17.37 -25.41
N VAL A 230 5.36 17.24 -24.90
CA VAL A 230 4.43 18.33 -24.66
C VAL A 230 3.97 18.32 -23.21
N GLU A 231 3.67 19.51 -22.68
CA GLU A 231 3.08 19.66 -21.36
C GLU A 231 1.59 19.32 -21.39
N PRO A 232 1.02 18.79 -20.29
CA PRO A 232 -0.39 18.41 -20.21
C PRO A 232 -1.37 19.50 -20.68
N GLY A 233 -1.14 20.75 -20.30
CA GLY A 233 -1.98 21.90 -20.68
C GLY A 233 -1.96 22.25 -22.18
N LYS A 234 -0.98 21.75 -22.95
CA LYS A 234 -0.85 22.00 -24.40
C LYS A 234 -1.47 20.91 -25.27
N LEU A 235 -1.95 19.81 -24.68
CA LEU A 235 -2.61 18.73 -25.41
C LEU A 235 -3.80 19.19 -26.28
N PRO A 236 -4.69 20.11 -25.82
CA PRO A 236 -5.80 20.60 -26.64
C PRO A 236 -5.35 21.28 -27.95
N GLU A 237 -4.20 21.96 -27.95
CA GLU A 237 -3.69 22.69 -29.11
C GLU A 237 -3.29 21.77 -30.26
N LEU A 238 -2.85 20.54 -29.94
CA LEU A 238 -2.47 19.53 -30.94
C LEU A 238 -3.67 19.12 -31.82
N PHE A 239 -4.86 19.03 -31.21
CA PHE A 239 -6.08 18.59 -31.88
C PHE A 239 -6.94 19.75 -32.39
N GLY A 240 -6.84 20.95 -31.79
CA GLY A 240 -7.47 22.17 -32.30
C GLY A 240 -7.01 22.55 -33.71
N LYS A 241 -5.73 22.29 -34.04
CA LYS A 241 -5.18 22.48 -35.39
C LYS A 241 -5.55 21.34 -36.36
N ALA A 242 -5.83 20.14 -35.85
CA ALA A 242 -6.13 18.95 -36.65
C ALA A 242 -7.60 18.83 -37.07
N ARG A 243 -8.56 19.30 -36.24
CA ARG A 243 -10.01 19.23 -36.51
C ARG A 243 -10.48 20.07 -37.71
N ASN A 244 -9.68 21.04 -38.18
CA ASN A 244 -9.99 21.85 -39.36
C ASN A 244 -9.71 21.12 -40.70
N LEU A 245 -9.26 19.87 -40.65
CA LEU A 245 -9.07 19.03 -41.83
C LEU A 245 -9.96 17.79 -41.66
N MET A 246 -11.17 17.81 -42.22
CA MET A 246 -11.89 16.57 -42.54
C MET A 246 -11.04 15.78 -43.55
N GLN A 247 -10.05 15.03 -43.07
CA GLN A 247 -9.26 14.16 -43.94
C GLN A 247 -10.05 12.87 -44.21
N PRO A 248 -10.17 12.43 -45.47
CA PRO A 248 -10.65 11.09 -45.79
C PRO A 248 -9.80 10.05 -45.03
N ALA A 249 -10.40 9.10 -44.32
CA ALA A 249 -9.71 8.37 -43.24
C ALA A 249 -8.33 7.77 -43.61
N ARG A 250 -8.21 7.08 -44.75
CA ARG A 250 -6.95 6.48 -45.22
C ARG A 250 -6.38 7.18 -46.46
N THR A 251 -6.08 8.49 -46.36
CA THR A 251 -5.20 9.15 -47.36
C THR A 251 -3.82 8.46 -47.40
N SER A 252 -3.15 8.42 -48.56
CA SER A 252 -1.78 7.90 -48.67
C SER A 252 -0.72 8.85 -48.09
N LYS A 253 -1.12 10.01 -47.56
CA LYS A 253 -0.21 11.01 -47.02
C LYS A 253 0.38 10.50 -45.72
N ARG A 254 1.70 10.64 -45.59
CA ARG A 254 2.42 10.36 -44.35
C ARG A 254 2.91 11.66 -43.72
N VAL A 255 2.86 11.74 -42.39
CA VAL A 255 3.23 12.91 -41.60
C VAL A 255 4.00 12.50 -40.34
N PHE A 256 4.78 13.43 -39.81
CA PHE A 256 5.52 13.25 -38.57
C PHE A 256 4.83 13.98 -37.41
N GLN A 257 4.09 13.25 -36.59
CA GLN A 257 3.31 13.79 -35.48
C GLN A 257 3.22 12.77 -34.33
N VAL A 258 4.36 12.51 -33.69
CA VAL A 258 4.47 11.63 -32.52
C VAL A 258 4.80 12.48 -31.29
N TYR A 259 3.97 12.40 -30.27
CA TYR A 259 4.08 13.21 -29.06
C TYR A 259 4.14 12.35 -27.80
N GLY A 260 4.95 12.78 -26.84
CA GLY A 260 4.97 12.24 -25.49
C GLY A 260 4.47 13.28 -24.49
N CYS A 261 3.72 12.87 -23.48
CA CYS A 261 3.30 13.73 -22.39
C CYS A 261 3.47 12.97 -21.08
N VAL A 262 4.18 13.55 -20.12
CA VAL A 262 4.32 12.97 -18.78
C VAL A 262 3.29 13.65 -17.89
N VAL A 263 2.49 12.84 -17.19
CA VAL A 263 1.47 13.32 -16.25
C VAL A 263 1.77 12.83 -14.85
N THR A 264 1.55 13.69 -13.86
CA THR A 264 1.73 13.39 -12.44
C THR A 264 0.39 13.54 -11.71
N CYS A 265 0.37 13.30 -10.40
CA CYS A 265 -0.86 13.42 -9.60
C CYS A 265 -1.56 14.78 -9.76
N GLN A 266 -0.79 15.88 -9.91
CA GLN A 266 -1.34 17.22 -10.13
C GLN A 266 -2.17 17.34 -11.43
N ASP A 267 -1.90 16.48 -12.42
CA ASP A 267 -2.56 16.49 -13.73
C ASP A 267 -3.75 15.50 -13.78
N MET A 268 -3.84 14.62 -12.78
CA MET A 268 -4.80 13.52 -12.73
C MET A 268 -6.01 13.84 -11.85
N VAL A 269 -5.82 14.68 -10.84
CA VAL A 269 -6.86 15.01 -9.86
C VAL A 269 -6.88 16.50 -9.56
N GLU A 270 -8.03 16.99 -9.11
CA GLU A 270 -8.19 18.35 -8.59
C GLU A 270 -8.87 18.34 -7.24
N ASN A 271 -8.56 19.33 -6.40
CA ASN A 271 -9.26 19.50 -5.14
C ASN A 271 -10.74 19.78 -5.43
N LYS A 272 -11.64 19.14 -4.67
CA LYS A 272 -13.08 19.37 -4.76
C LYS A 272 -13.48 20.78 -4.38
N ASP A 273 -12.68 21.44 -3.53
CA ASP A 273 -12.77 22.86 -3.26
C ASP A 273 -12.05 23.66 -4.35
N LEU A 274 -12.82 24.33 -5.21
CA LEU A 274 -12.32 25.11 -6.34
C LEU A 274 -11.42 26.29 -5.92
N ALA A 275 -11.45 26.71 -4.65
CA ALA A 275 -10.56 27.75 -4.13
C ALA A 275 -9.15 27.22 -3.79
N LYS A 276 -8.98 25.90 -3.67
CA LYS A 276 -7.71 25.27 -3.30
C LYS A 276 -6.97 24.74 -4.53
N VAL A 277 -5.68 25.06 -4.61
CA VAL A 277 -4.77 24.47 -5.59
C VAL A 277 -4.36 23.06 -5.16
N PHE A 278 -3.91 22.25 -6.11
CA PHE A 278 -3.37 20.91 -5.82
C PHE A 278 -2.20 20.98 -4.82
N ASP A 279 -2.27 20.18 -3.75
CA ASP A 279 -1.17 19.99 -2.81
C ASP A 279 -0.82 18.50 -2.72
N LYS A 280 0.45 18.16 -2.97
CA LYS A 280 0.91 16.77 -3.02
C LYS A 280 0.87 16.10 -1.64
N VAL A 281 1.12 16.83 -0.55
CA VAL A 281 1.12 16.27 0.83
C VAL A 281 -0.30 16.09 1.33
N ASP A 282 -1.22 16.97 0.95
CA ASP A 282 -2.66 16.79 1.22
C ASP A 282 -3.23 15.65 0.36
N TYR A 283 -2.86 15.48 -0.91
CA TYR A 283 -3.15 14.22 -1.66
C TYR A 283 -2.41 13.01 -1.04
N TYR A 284 -1.21 13.27 -0.51
CA TYR A 284 -0.42 12.53 0.47
C TYR A 284 -1.19 12.04 1.71
N ALA A 285 -2.32 12.65 2.07
CA ALA A 285 -2.95 12.46 3.37
C ALA A 285 -4.49 12.35 3.32
N HIS A 286 -5.12 12.83 2.25
CA HIS A 286 -6.56 13.00 2.09
C HIS A 286 -7.01 12.97 0.60
N PRO A 287 -6.81 11.87 -0.13
CA PRO A 287 -7.21 11.73 -1.54
C PRO A 287 -8.74 11.85 -1.73
N GLU A 288 -9.53 11.65 -0.68
CA GLU A 288 -10.97 11.90 -0.65
C GLU A 288 -11.34 13.36 -0.93
N HIS A 289 -10.44 14.31 -0.67
CA HIS A 289 -10.62 15.72 -1.00
C HIS A 289 -10.49 16.00 -2.50
N TYR A 290 -10.10 15.00 -3.30
CA TYR A 290 -9.78 15.18 -4.71
C TYR A 290 -10.74 14.41 -5.61
N SER A 291 -11.05 15.00 -6.76
CA SER A 291 -11.84 14.37 -7.84
C SER A 291 -10.93 14.05 -9.03
N PRO A 292 -11.14 12.90 -9.72
CA PRO A 292 -10.34 12.55 -10.89
C PRO A 292 -10.71 13.43 -12.08
N VAL A 293 -9.73 14.10 -12.69
CA VAL A 293 -9.91 14.97 -13.87
C VAL A 293 -9.16 14.46 -15.11
N PHE A 294 -8.42 13.35 -14.97
CA PHE A 294 -7.65 12.75 -16.07
C PHE A 294 -8.50 12.49 -17.32
N HIS A 295 -9.71 11.95 -17.12
CA HIS A 295 -10.68 11.66 -18.18
C HIS A 295 -11.20 12.91 -18.92
N GLU A 296 -11.07 14.09 -18.35
CA GLU A 296 -11.50 15.36 -18.95
C GLU A 296 -10.34 16.12 -19.58
N LYS A 297 -9.19 16.15 -18.91
CA LYS A 297 -8.06 17.03 -19.29
C LYS A 297 -7.02 16.34 -20.16
N ILE A 298 -6.85 15.02 -20.01
CA ILE A 298 -5.74 14.28 -20.63
C ILE A 298 -6.25 13.21 -21.59
N ALA A 299 -7.09 12.29 -21.10
CA ALA A 299 -7.55 11.13 -21.86
C ALA A 299 -8.21 11.45 -23.21
N PRO A 300 -8.95 12.57 -23.41
CA PRO A 300 -9.52 12.92 -24.71
C PRO A 300 -8.51 13.08 -25.85
N TYR A 301 -7.23 13.28 -25.51
CA TYR A 301 -6.14 13.52 -26.44
C TYR A 301 -5.16 12.35 -26.52
N ALA A 302 -5.35 11.31 -25.70
CA ALA A 302 -4.43 10.19 -25.60
C ALA A 302 -4.69 9.16 -26.71
N SER A 303 -3.66 8.82 -27.49
CA SER A 303 -3.69 7.66 -28.39
C SER A 303 -3.27 6.40 -27.64
N VAL A 304 -2.28 6.53 -26.76
CA VAL A 304 -1.76 5.45 -25.93
C VAL A 304 -1.60 5.94 -24.50
N ILE A 305 -2.08 5.17 -23.53
CA ILE A 305 -1.80 5.38 -22.10
C ILE A 305 -0.79 4.34 -21.65
N VAL A 306 0.37 4.80 -21.18
CA VAL A 306 1.42 3.98 -20.58
C VAL A 306 1.34 4.21 -19.07
N ASN A 307 0.65 3.31 -18.38
CA ASN A 307 0.42 3.42 -16.95
C ASN A 307 1.65 2.93 -16.19
N CYS A 308 2.25 3.79 -15.38
CA CYS A 308 3.48 3.52 -14.63
C CYS A 308 3.42 4.04 -13.19
N MET A 309 2.23 4.42 -12.71
CA MET A 309 2.02 4.98 -11.37
C MET A 309 1.61 3.91 -10.36
N TYR A 310 2.01 4.06 -9.10
CA TYR A 310 1.41 3.27 -8.03
C TYR A 310 -0.04 3.72 -7.79
N TRP A 311 -0.93 2.80 -7.46
CA TRP A 311 -2.30 3.08 -7.08
C TRP A 311 -2.78 2.12 -5.99
N GLU A 312 -3.69 2.60 -5.15
CA GLU A 312 -4.40 1.78 -4.17
C GLU A 312 -5.82 2.34 -3.98
N LYS A 313 -6.72 1.50 -3.45
CA LYS A 313 -8.17 1.69 -3.48
C LYS A 313 -8.70 3.03 -2.94
N ARG A 314 -7.98 3.65 -2.00
CA ARG A 314 -8.37 4.94 -1.40
C ARG A 314 -8.11 6.15 -2.33
N PHE A 315 -7.30 5.99 -3.38
CA PHE A 315 -7.09 7.03 -4.37
C PHE A 315 -8.13 6.96 -5.49
N PRO A 316 -8.55 8.10 -6.07
CA PRO A 316 -9.36 8.10 -7.28
C PRO A 316 -8.74 7.23 -8.38
N ARG A 317 -9.58 6.52 -9.14
CA ARG A 317 -9.13 5.80 -10.33
C ARG A 317 -8.64 6.80 -11.38
N LEU A 318 -7.67 6.38 -12.19
CA LEU A 318 -7.16 7.15 -13.32
C LEU A 318 -8.21 7.23 -14.43
N LEU A 319 -8.81 6.08 -14.78
CA LEU A 319 -9.84 6.01 -15.82
C LEU A 319 -10.83 4.87 -15.53
N GLY A 320 -12.11 5.22 -15.39
CA GLY A 320 -13.21 4.27 -15.21
C GLY A 320 -13.84 3.79 -16.52
N THR A 321 -14.60 2.70 -16.45
CA THR A 321 -15.29 2.09 -17.60
C THR A 321 -16.28 3.06 -18.24
N LYS A 322 -17.13 3.71 -17.44
CA LYS A 322 -18.09 4.72 -17.94
C LYS A 322 -17.39 5.92 -18.57
N GLN A 323 -16.28 6.37 -17.99
CA GLN A 323 -15.49 7.48 -18.53
C GLN A 323 -14.90 7.12 -19.90
N LEU A 324 -14.39 5.90 -20.07
CA LEU A 324 -13.92 5.43 -21.37
C LEU A 324 -15.06 5.34 -22.40
N GLN A 325 -16.24 4.83 -22.01
CA GLN A 325 -17.41 4.80 -22.88
C GLN A 325 -17.79 6.19 -23.40
N ASP A 326 -17.81 7.19 -22.52
CA ASP A 326 -18.11 8.57 -22.89
C ASP A 326 -17.04 9.17 -23.80
N LEU A 327 -15.76 8.89 -23.52
CA LEU A 327 -14.64 9.30 -24.36
C LEU A 327 -14.75 8.74 -25.77
N VAL A 328 -15.04 7.45 -25.91
CA VAL A 328 -15.17 6.80 -27.22
C VAL A 328 -16.38 7.35 -27.99
N ARG A 329 -17.52 7.59 -27.33
CA ARG A 329 -18.67 8.27 -27.96
C ARG A 329 -18.33 9.68 -28.47
N LYS A 330 -17.42 10.38 -27.79
CA LYS A 330 -16.92 11.71 -28.16
C LYS A 330 -15.79 11.67 -29.20
N GLY A 331 -15.41 10.50 -29.71
CA GLY A 331 -14.36 10.34 -30.71
C GLY A 331 -12.94 10.42 -30.15
N CYS A 332 -12.71 9.90 -28.94
CA CYS A 332 -11.38 9.78 -28.35
C CYS A 332 -10.44 8.94 -29.25
N PRO A 333 -9.17 9.37 -29.46
CA PRO A 333 -8.22 8.68 -30.34
C PRO A 333 -7.54 7.48 -29.68
N LEU A 334 -7.93 7.10 -28.46
CA LEU A 334 -7.31 6.02 -27.69
C LEU A 334 -7.40 4.70 -28.44
N VAL A 335 -6.25 4.11 -28.75
CA VAL A 335 -6.12 2.82 -29.43
C VAL A 335 -5.59 1.73 -28.49
N GLY A 336 -4.91 2.11 -27.41
CA GLY A 336 -4.54 1.13 -26.40
C GLY A 336 -3.88 1.64 -25.13
N ILE A 337 -3.68 0.70 -24.21
CA ILE A 337 -3.22 0.89 -22.84
C ILE A 337 -2.12 -0.14 -22.54
N SER A 338 -0.95 0.37 -22.20
CA SER A 338 0.12 -0.41 -21.60
C SER A 338 0.05 -0.22 -20.09
N ASP A 339 -0.61 -1.13 -19.39
CA ASP A 339 -0.72 -1.10 -17.94
C ASP A 339 0.43 -1.86 -17.28
N ILE A 340 1.56 -1.18 -17.09
CA ILE A 340 2.80 -1.77 -16.55
C ILE A 340 2.67 -2.02 -15.03
N THR A 341 1.71 -1.38 -14.37
CA THR A 341 1.46 -1.55 -12.94
C THR A 341 0.74 -2.87 -12.68
N CYS A 342 -0.10 -3.29 -13.63
CA CYS A 342 -0.84 -4.54 -13.62
C CYS A 342 -1.78 -4.67 -12.40
N ASP A 343 -2.44 -3.58 -12.03
CA ASP A 343 -3.43 -3.57 -10.96
C ASP A 343 -4.80 -3.97 -11.50
N ILE A 344 -5.15 -5.25 -11.37
CA ILE A 344 -6.41 -5.79 -11.91
C ILE A 344 -7.63 -5.10 -11.30
N GLY A 345 -8.46 -4.51 -12.17
CA GLY A 345 -9.60 -3.70 -11.78
C GLY A 345 -9.20 -2.49 -10.93
N GLY A 346 -7.95 -2.01 -11.08
CA GLY A 346 -7.31 -0.99 -10.26
C GLY A 346 -7.41 0.42 -10.86
N SER A 347 -6.28 1.11 -11.01
CA SER A 347 -6.28 2.50 -11.50
C SER A 347 -6.99 2.68 -12.85
N ILE A 348 -6.96 1.66 -13.72
CA ILE A 348 -7.71 1.57 -14.96
C ILE A 348 -8.75 0.46 -14.80
N GLU A 349 -10.01 0.84 -14.62
CA GLU A 349 -11.06 -0.06 -14.11
C GLU A 349 -11.34 -1.28 -15.00
N PHE A 350 -11.34 -1.09 -16.32
CA PHE A 350 -11.65 -2.13 -17.30
C PHE A 350 -10.44 -3.01 -17.65
N VAL A 351 -9.27 -2.78 -17.06
CA VAL A 351 -8.17 -3.75 -17.12
C VAL A 351 -8.42 -4.78 -16.02
N ASN A 352 -9.32 -5.74 -16.31
CA ASN A 352 -9.83 -6.69 -15.32
C ASN A 352 -9.15 -8.07 -15.35
N GLN A 353 -8.12 -8.25 -16.18
CA GLN A 353 -7.40 -9.50 -16.32
C GLN A 353 -5.92 -9.24 -16.60
N THR A 354 -5.06 -10.18 -16.17
CA THR A 354 -3.63 -10.17 -16.48
C THR A 354 -3.40 -10.72 -17.89
N THR A 355 -2.26 -10.34 -18.47
CA THR A 355 -1.75 -10.93 -19.71
C THR A 355 -0.42 -11.62 -19.45
N SER A 356 -0.05 -12.60 -20.28
CA SER A 356 1.24 -13.28 -20.19
C SER A 356 2.20 -12.79 -21.27
N ILE A 357 3.50 -13.09 -21.13
CA ILE A 357 4.49 -12.78 -22.18
C ILE A 357 4.16 -13.52 -23.50
N ASP A 358 3.57 -14.71 -23.42
CA ASP A 358 3.12 -15.50 -24.57
C ASP A 358 1.90 -14.87 -25.28
N SER A 359 1.00 -14.24 -24.51
CA SER A 359 -0.21 -13.58 -24.99
C SER A 359 -0.39 -12.23 -24.30
N PRO A 360 0.41 -11.21 -24.68
CA PRO A 360 0.57 -9.97 -23.90
C PRO A 360 -0.53 -8.93 -24.10
N PHE A 361 -1.56 -9.28 -24.89
CA PHE A 361 -2.64 -8.38 -25.24
C PHE A 361 -4.01 -9.04 -25.15
N PHE A 362 -4.99 -8.24 -24.76
CA PHE A 362 -6.40 -8.46 -25.05
C PHE A 362 -6.99 -7.16 -25.59
N ARG A 363 -8.16 -7.23 -26.21
CA ARG A 363 -8.92 -6.08 -26.68
C ARG A 363 -10.17 -5.91 -25.82
N TYR A 364 -10.38 -4.70 -25.33
CA TYR A 364 -11.58 -4.31 -24.62
C TYR A 364 -12.46 -3.44 -25.51
N ASP A 365 -13.70 -3.84 -25.73
CA ASP A 365 -14.71 -3.06 -26.46
C ASP A 365 -15.64 -2.34 -25.47
N PRO A 366 -15.52 -1.00 -25.32
CA PRO A 366 -16.31 -0.25 -24.34
C PRO A 366 -17.80 -0.16 -24.73
N PHE A 367 -18.19 -0.36 -25.99
CA PHE A 367 -19.59 -0.20 -26.40
C PHE A 367 -20.50 -1.28 -25.83
N ASN A 368 -20.00 -2.50 -25.70
CA ASN A 368 -20.73 -3.68 -25.24
C ASN A 368 -20.10 -4.30 -23.98
N ASP A 369 -19.07 -3.66 -23.41
CA ASP A 369 -18.35 -4.12 -22.22
C ASP A 369 -17.82 -5.56 -22.37
N SER A 370 -17.13 -5.84 -23.49
CA SER A 370 -16.66 -7.18 -23.84
C SER A 370 -15.15 -7.26 -24.07
N TYR A 371 -14.61 -8.47 -23.85
CA TYR A 371 -13.18 -8.78 -23.88
C TYR A 371 -12.89 -9.81 -24.97
N HIS A 372 -11.83 -9.57 -25.74
CA HIS A 372 -11.44 -10.39 -26.89
C HIS A 372 -9.92 -10.63 -26.86
N HIS A 373 -9.47 -11.75 -27.41
CA HIS A 373 -8.04 -12.10 -27.44
C HIS A 373 -7.41 -11.97 -28.84
N ASP A 374 -8.14 -11.35 -29.76
CA ASP A 374 -7.67 -10.97 -31.09
C ASP A 374 -7.38 -9.46 -31.19
N MET A 375 -6.74 -9.08 -32.29
CA MET A 375 -6.47 -7.68 -32.63
C MET A 375 -7.55 -7.07 -33.54
N GLU A 376 -8.59 -7.81 -33.91
CA GLU A 376 -9.55 -7.45 -34.97
C GLU A 376 -10.81 -6.78 -34.40
N GLY A 377 -11.42 -5.83 -35.10
CA GLY A 377 -12.67 -5.19 -34.65
C GLY A 377 -12.49 -3.98 -33.70
N ASN A 378 -13.59 -3.52 -33.09
CA ASN A 378 -13.65 -2.25 -32.34
C ASN A 378 -13.03 -2.35 -30.94
N GLY A 379 -12.61 -1.23 -30.36
CA GLY A 379 -12.12 -1.16 -28.98
C GLY A 379 -10.63 -0.86 -28.86
N VAL A 380 -10.13 -0.97 -27.63
CA VAL A 380 -8.76 -0.61 -27.24
C VAL A 380 -7.98 -1.87 -26.90
N ILE A 381 -6.72 -1.94 -27.33
CA ILE A 381 -5.83 -3.04 -26.89
C ILE A 381 -5.28 -2.71 -25.51
N CYS A 382 -5.24 -3.70 -24.63
CA CYS A 382 -4.74 -3.59 -23.27
C CYS A 382 -3.61 -4.61 -23.07
N SER A 383 -2.54 -4.20 -22.40
CA SER A 383 -1.47 -5.06 -21.91
C SER A 383 -1.35 -4.89 -20.41
N ALA A 384 -1.26 -5.99 -19.67
CA ALA A 384 -1.17 -6.04 -18.22
C ALA A 384 -0.29 -7.24 -17.80
N VAL A 385 0.98 -7.22 -18.22
CA VAL A 385 1.96 -8.26 -17.89
C VAL A 385 2.63 -7.93 -16.55
N ASP A 386 2.51 -8.82 -15.58
CA ASP A 386 2.96 -8.62 -14.19
C ASP A 386 4.46 -8.89 -13.96
N ILE A 387 5.13 -9.52 -14.93
CA ILE A 387 6.52 -9.97 -14.85
C ILE A 387 7.44 -9.40 -15.95
N LEU A 388 7.10 -8.24 -16.50
CA LEU A 388 7.85 -7.57 -17.60
C LEU A 388 9.40 -7.55 -17.46
N PRO A 389 10.00 -7.33 -16.27
CA PRO A 389 11.46 -7.37 -16.15
C PRO A 389 12.12 -8.70 -16.54
N THR A 390 11.36 -9.80 -16.58
CA THR A 390 11.88 -11.12 -16.97
C THR A 390 12.31 -11.17 -18.43
N GLU A 391 11.76 -10.31 -19.28
CA GLU A 391 12.13 -10.28 -20.69
C GLU A 391 13.51 -9.68 -20.95
N PHE A 392 14.02 -8.89 -20.01
CA PHE A 392 15.42 -8.44 -19.96
C PHE A 392 16.15 -9.07 -18.79
N ALA A 393 16.02 -10.39 -18.61
CA ALA A 393 16.52 -11.10 -17.44
C ALA A 393 18.01 -10.85 -17.15
N LYS A 394 18.86 -10.74 -18.18
CA LYS A 394 20.31 -10.53 -18.04
C LYS A 394 20.61 -9.20 -17.37
N GLU A 395 20.13 -8.10 -17.94
CA GLU A 395 20.35 -6.75 -17.43
C GLU A 395 19.58 -6.48 -16.14
N ALA A 396 18.37 -7.04 -16.00
CA ALA A 396 17.60 -6.95 -14.77
C ALA A 396 18.34 -7.62 -13.59
N SER A 397 18.90 -8.83 -13.80
CA SER A 397 19.69 -9.53 -12.78
C SER A 397 20.99 -8.82 -12.45
N GLN A 398 21.68 -8.29 -13.47
CA GLN A 398 22.89 -7.50 -13.28
C GLN A 398 22.61 -6.28 -12.40
N HIS A 399 21.62 -5.46 -12.76
CA HIS A 399 21.25 -4.29 -11.98
C HIS A 399 20.83 -4.62 -10.55
N PHE A 400 20.00 -5.66 -10.39
CA PHE A 400 19.52 -6.09 -9.08
C PHE A 400 20.68 -6.54 -8.19
N GLY A 401 21.56 -7.36 -8.71
CA GLY A 401 22.68 -7.89 -7.94
C GLY A 401 23.83 -6.90 -7.71
N ASP A 402 23.99 -5.86 -8.54
CA ASP A 402 24.93 -4.75 -8.28
C ASP A 402 24.60 -4.02 -6.96
N ILE A 403 23.31 -4.00 -6.61
CA ILE A 403 22.82 -3.46 -5.34
C ILE A 403 22.87 -4.55 -4.26
N LEU A 404 22.28 -5.72 -4.51
CA LEU A 404 22.15 -6.78 -3.51
C LEU A 404 23.52 -7.27 -2.99
N SER A 405 24.52 -7.39 -3.86
CA SER A 405 25.85 -7.89 -3.50
C SER A 405 26.53 -7.10 -2.38
N GLN A 406 26.15 -5.83 -2.18
CA GLN A 406 26.66 -4.98 -1.10
C GLN A 406 26.19 -5.44 0.29
N PHE A 407 25.09 -6.19 0.35
CA PHE A 407 24.45 -6.65 1.60
C PHE A 407 24.71 -8.13 1.90
N ILE A 408 25.10 -8.91 0.90
CA ILE A 408 25.24 -10.37 1.02
C ILE A 408 26.22 -10.75 2.11
N GLY A 409 27.33 -10.03 2.25
CA GLY A 409 28.30 -10.31 3.31
C GLY A 409 27.69 -10.28 4.70
N ASN A 410 26.98 -9.21 5.03
CA ASN A 410 26.29 -9.06 6.31
C ASN A 410 25.24 -10.16 6.51
N LEU A 411 24.45 -10.48 5.48
CA LEU A 411 23.42 -11.53 5.59
C LEU A 411 24.01 -12.94 5.72
N ALA A 412 25.16 -13.21 5.08
CA ALA A 412 25.77 -14.53 5.04
C ALA A 412 26.57 -14.87 6.30
N SER A 413 27.23 -13.89 6.93
CA SER A 413 28.10 -14.11 8.10
C SER A 413 27.43 -13.84 9.44
N THR A 414 26.27 -13.18 9.46
CA THR A 414 25.63 -12.79 10.72
C THR A 414 24.88 -13.95 11.37
N LYS A 415 25.16 -14.20 12.64
CA LYS A 415 24.40 -15.14 13.50
C LYS A 415 23.31 -14.43 14.28
N ASP A 416 23.59 -13.22 14.72
CA ASP A 416 22.72 -12.39 15.54
C ASP A 416 22.11 -11.27 14.69
N ILE A 417 20.82 -11.34 14.40
CA ILE A 417 20.16 -10.36 13.55
C ILE A 417 20.17 -8.94 14.14
N THR A 418 20.43 -8.77 15.44
CA THR A 418 20.43 -7.46 16.10
C THR A 418 21.60 -6.58 15.66
N VAL A 419 22.73 -7.20 15.26
CA VAL A 419 23.92 -6.51 14.75
C VAL A 419 23.84 -6.13 13.28
N LEU A 420 22.78 -6.54 12.58
CA LEU A 420 22.57 -6.14 11.20
C LEU A 420 22.31 -4.62 11.10
N PRO A 421 22.80 -3.97 10.03
CA PRO A 421 22.41 -2.61 9.70
C PRO A 421 20.89 -2.44 9.71
N ALA A 422 20.41 -1.28 10.16
CA ALA A 422 18.99 -1.04 10.40
C ALA A 422 18.11 -1.36 9.18
N HIS A 423 18.56 -1.08 7.97
CA HIS A 423 17.83 -1.38 6.73
C HIS A 423 17.67 -2.88 6.45
N LEU A 424 18.64 -3.71 6.85
CA LEU A 424 18.54 -5.18 6.73
C LEU A 424 17.74 -5.79 7.89
N ARG A 425 17.90 -5.22 9.10
CA ARG A 425 17.12 -5.65 10.26
C ARG A 425 15.62 -5.40 10.06
N ARG A 426 15.25 -4.24 9.52
CA ARG A 426 13.85 -3.94 9.14
C ARG A 426 13.33 -4.91 8.09
N ALA A 427 14.16 -5.34 7.14
CA ALA A 427 13.72 -6.27 6.11
C ALA A 427 13.46 -7.70 6.61
N CYS A 428 13.86 -8.01 7.85
CA CYS A 428 13.66 -9.33 8.45
C CYS A 428 12.22 -9.46 8.99
N ILE A 429 11.36 -10.19 8.27
CA ILE A 429 9.96 -10.40 8.63
C ILE A 429 9.82 -11.38 9.79
N ALA A 430 10.58 -12.48 9.74
CA ALA A 430 10.53 -13.57 10.71
C ALA A 430 11.95 -14.03 11.04
N HIS A 431 12.15 -14.48 12.28
CA HIS A 431 13.42 -15.02 12.77
C HIS A 431 13.17 -15.99 13.94
N GLY A 432 13.86 -17.13 13.95
CA GLY A 432 13.82 -18.06 15.09
C GLY A 432 12.45 -18.69 15.36
N GLY A 433 11.54 -18.64 14.39
CA GLY A 433 10.19 -19.20 14.47
C GLY A 433 9.12 -18.21 14.96
N ALA A 434 9.49 -16.95 15.12
CA ALA A 434 8.58 -15.86 15.44
C ALA A 434 8.65 -14.76 14.38
N LEU A 435 7.58 -13.96 14.30
CA LEU A 435 7.62 -12.68 13.60
C LEU A 435 8.55 -11.72 14.36
N THR A 436 9.26 -10.86 13.64
CA THR A 436 9.97 -9.76 14.30
C THR A 436 8.97 -8.67 14.69
N SER A 437 9.34 -7.81 15.64
CA SER A 437 8.43 -6.85 16.27
C SER A 437 7.68 -5.93 15.30
N LEU A 438 8.27 -5.60 14.15
CA LEU A 438 7.62 -4.77 13.12
C LEU A 438 6.46 -5.47 12.40
N TYR A 439 6.38 -6.80 12.45
CA TYR A 439 5.44 -7.61 11.67
C TYR A 439 4.44 -8.40 12.51
N GLU A 440 4.40 -8.18 13.83
CA GLU A 440 3.44 -8.81 14.75
C GLU A 440 1.97 -8.44 14.45
N TYR A 441 1.71 -7.50 13.53
CA TYR A 441 0.38 -7.20 13.02
C TYR A 441 -0.16 -8.26 12.04
N ILE A 442 0.69 -9.05 11.39
CA ILE A 442 0.27 -9.97 10.32
C ILE A 442 -0.80 -10.97 10.79
N PRO A 443 -0.71 -11.62 11.97
CA PRO A 443 -1.76 -12.51 12.45
C PRO A 443 -3.12 -11.81 12.59
N ARG A 444 -3.14 -10.54 13.00
CA ARG A 444 -4.37 -9.75 13.10
C ARG A 444 -4.98 -9.49 11.71
N MET A 445 -4.16 -9.16 10.71
CA MET A 445 -4.63 -8.98 9.33
C MET A 445 -5.17 -10.28 8.73
N ARG A 446 -4.52 -11.42 9.00
CA ARG A 446 -4.99 -12.74 8.57
C ARG A 446 -6.35 -13.07 9.17
N ASN A 447 -6.55 -12.75 10.45
CA ASN A 447 -7.80 -13.04 11.16
C ASN A 447 -8.93 -12.13 10.69
N SER A 448 -8.67 -10.85 10.37
CA SER A 448 -9.68 -9.98 9.77
C SER A 448 -10.13 -10.46 8.39
N ASP A 449 -9.24 -11.09 7.61
CA ASP A 449 -9.57 -11.69 6.32
C ASP A 449 -10.30 -13.05 6.46
N SER A 450 -10.10 -13.77 7.56
CA SER A 450 -10.82 -15.03 7.85
C SER A 450 -12.20 -14.78 8.46
N GLU A 451 -12.35 -13.81 9.37
CA GLU A 451 -13.64 -13.46 10.00
C GLU A 451 -14.66 -12.90 9.00
N ASN A 452 -14.20 -12.21 7.95
CA ASN A 452 -15.05 -11.80 6.82
C ASN A 452 -15.50 -12.97 5.93
N LEU A 453 -15.15 -14.22 6.28
CA LEU A 453 -15.50 -15.45 5.56
C LEU A 453 -16.14 -16.54 6.46
N SER A 454 -16.32 -16.33 7.77
CA SER A 454 -16.69 -17.39 8.72
C SER A 454 -17.75 -17.06 9.78
N GLU A 455 -17.64 -15.96 10.53
CA GLU A 455 -18.25 -15.85 11.88
C GLU A 455 -19.77 -15.56 11.97
N VAL A 456 -20.55 -16.05 11.00
CA VAL A 456 -21.96 -16.36 11.24
C VAL A 456 -22.01 -17.61 12.13
N VAL A 457 -21.89 -17.43 13.47
CA VAL A 457 -22.45 -18.25 14.59
C VAL A 457 -21.57 -18.17 15.88
N ALA A 458 -22.06 -17.39 16.88
CA ALA A 458 -21.96 -17.57 18.36
C ALA A 458 -20.72 -17.13 19.24
N ASN A 459 -20.78 -15.90 19.85
CA ASN A 459 -20.62 -15.54 21.30
C ASN A 459 -19.27 -15.22 22.08
N TYR A 460 -19.31 -14.10 22.88
CA TYR A 460 -18.77 -13.83 24.27
C TYR A 460 -17.36 -13.20 24.59
N HIS A 461 -17.23 -12.50 25.76
CA HIS A 461 -16.05 -11.68 26.22
C HIS A 461 -15.77 -11.64 27.78
N PRO A 462 -14.59 -11.20 28.33
CA PRO A 462 -14.22 -11.29 29.78
C PRO A 462 -13.40 -10.15 30.54
N TYR A 463 -13.80 -9.82 31.79
CA TYR A 463 -13.03 -9.48 33.07
C TYR A 463 -11.87 -8.43 33.24
N LYS A 464 -11.55 -8.06 34.53
CA LYS A 464 -10.40 -7.24 35.07
C LYS A 464 -10.07 -7.59 36.56
N LYS A 465 -8.97 -7.05 37.14
CA LYS A 465 -8.49 -7.17 38.57
C LYS A 465 -9.12 -6.13 39.57
N LYS A 466 -8.83 -6.30 40.89
CA LYS A 466 -9.56 -5.70 42.04
C LYS A 466 -9.04 -4.36 42.63
N TYR A 467 -8.12 -4.35 43.62
CA TYR A 467 -7.62 -3.11 44.24
C TYR A 467 -6.62 -2.46 43.30
N ASN A 468 -6.79 -1.18 42.96
CA ASN A 468 -5.96 -0.53 41.94
C ASN A 468 -5.45 0.83 42.46
N ILE A 469 -4.20 1.17 42.14
CA ILE A 469 -3.58 2.48 42.41
C ILE A 469 -2.86 2.98 41.16
N LEU A 470 -2.90 4.28 40.93
CA LEU A 470 -2.10 4.91 39.86
C LEU A 470 -0.69 5.22 40.38
N VAL A 471 0.34 4.74 39.69
CA VAL A 471 1.76 4.99 39.95
C VAL A 471 2.34 5.78 38.79
N SER A 472 2.94 6.93 39.09
CA SER A 472 3.59 7.80 38.10
C SER A 472 5.10 7.70 38.24
N LEU A 473 5.78 7.29 37.17
CA LEU A 473 7.22 7.16 37.06
C LEU A 473 7.79 8.26 36.14
N SER A 474 8.90 8.88 36.53
CA SER A 474 9.68 9.72 35.61
C SER A 474 11.19 9.58 35.81
N GLY A 475 11.89 9.47 34.68
CA GLY A 475 13.29 9.05 34.63
C GLY A 475 13.74 8.79 33.18
N HIS A 476 14.94 8.27 32.98
CA HIS A 476 15.33 7.64 31.72
C HIS A 476 14.68 6.25 31.57
N LEU A 477 13.33 6.23 31.55
CA LEU A 477 12.52 5.02 31.71
C LEU A 477 12.75 3.97 30.61
N PHE A 478 12.94 4.40 29.37
CA PHE A 478 13.11 3.50 28.23
C PHE A 478 14.59 3.27 27.89
N ASP A 479 15.40 4.32 27.96
CA ASP A 479 16.81 4.25 27.55
C ASP A 479 17.69 3.49 28.55
N GLN A 480 17.31 3.47 29.83
CA GLN A 480 17.95 2.65 30.88
C GLN A 480 17.08 1.45 31.30
N PHE A 481 15.98 1.18 30.57
CA PHE A 481 14.97 0.14 30.84
C PHE A 481 14.27 0.22 32.21
N LEU A 482 14.37 1.36 32.90
CA LEU A 482 13.78 1.64 34.21
C LEU A 482 12.23 1.75 34.23
N ILE A 483 11.55 1.45 33.13
CA ILE A 483 10.13 1.06 33.11
C ILE A 483 9.97 -0.44 33.30
N ASN A 484 10.74 -1.28 32.59
CA ASN A 484 10.60 -2.73 32.60
C ASN A 484 10.89 -3.30 33.99
N GLU A 485 11.94 -2.80 34.67
CA GLU A 485 12.27 -3.21 36.04
C GLU A 485 11.13 -2.88 37.03
N ALA A 486 10.39 -1.80 36.80
CA ALA A 486 9.21 -1.44 37.59
C ALA A 486 7.99 -2.33 37.27
N LEU A 487 7.80 -2.74 36.01
CA LEU A 487 6.73 -3.66 35.62
C LEU A 487 6.98 -5.09 36.12
N ASP A 488 8.25 -5.53 36.11
CA ASP A 488 8.64 -6.85 36.60
C ASP A 488 8.41 -6.98 38.12
N ILE A 489 8.64 -5.92 38.89
CA ILE A 489 8.38 -5.89 40.35
C ILE A 489 6.88 -6.01 40.65
N ILE A 490 6.00 -5.55 39.76
CA ILE A 490 4.55 -5.66 39.93
C ILE A 490 4.09 -7.10 39.75
N GLU A 491 4.42 -7.74 38.63
CA GLU A 491 4.00 -9.13 38.38
C GLU A 491 4.77 -10.17 39.23
N ALA A 492 5.99 -9.88 39.68
CA ALA A 492 6.69 -10.73 40.65
C ALA A 492 5.98 -10.83 42.01
N ALA A 493 5.10 -9.88 42.34
CA ALA A 493 4.22 -9.92 43.51
C ALA A 493 2.78 -10.37 43.19
N GLY A 494 2.47 -10.75 41.94
CA GLY A 494 1.11 -11.05 41.48
C GLY A 494 0.20 -9.83 41.29
N GLY A 495 0.79 -8.62 41.28
CA GLY A 495 0.13 -7.41 40.81
C GLY A 495 -0.10 -7.45 39.29
N SER A 496 -1.00 -6.61 38.80
CA SER A 496 -1.32 -6.38 37.39
C SER A 496 -1.10 -4.90 37.09
N PHE A 497 -0.82 -4.52 35.85
CA PHE A 497 -0.69 -3.11 35.51
C PHE A 497 -1.35 -2.76 34.16
N HIS A 498 -1.80 -1.52 34.03
CA HIS A 498 -2.33 -0.97 32.78
C HIS A 498 -1.67 0.38 32.47
N LEU A 499 -1.15 0.53 31.24
CA LEU A 499 -0.37 1.69 30.80
C LEU A 499 -1.30 2.86 30.42
N VAL A 500 -1.82 3.54 31.44
CA VAL A 500 -2.79 4.65 31.31
C VAL A 500 -2.22 5.79 30.45
N LYS A 501 -0.93 6.11 30.59
CA LYS A 501 -0.28 7.16 29.80
C LYS A 501 1.23 6.97 29.77
N CYS A 502 1.86 7.22 28.62
CA CYS A 502 3.30 7.18 28.49
C CYS A 502 3.79 8.24 27.48
N GLN A 503 4.84 8.96 27.84
CA GLN A 503 5.55 9.89 26.97
C GLN A 503 7.04 9.56 26.98
N VAL A 504 7.57 9.19 25.81
CA VAL A 504 8.96 8.81 25.62
C VAL A 504 9.77 10.05 25.22
N GLY A 505 10.94 10.21 25.84
CA GLY A 505 11.87 11.29 25.52
C GLY A 505 12.35 11.25 24.06
N GLN A 506 12.59 12.42 23.47
CA GLN A 506 12.95 12.55 22.04
C GLN A 506 14.44 12.30 21.74
N SER A 507 15.23 11.90 22.73
CA SER A 507 16.61 11.43 22.60
C SER A 507 17.04 10.67 23.86
N ALA A 508 18.15 9.93 23.81
CA ALA A 508 18.71 9.21 24.96
C ALA A 508 19.13 10.12 26.14
N ASN A 509 19.14 11.44 25.93
CA ASN A 509 19.44 12.45 26.94
C ASN A 509 18.18 13.24 27.39
N ALA A 510 16.98 12.79 27.00
CA ALA A 510 15.71 13.35 27.45
C ALA A 510 15.03 12.43 28.48
N MET A 511 14.23 13.03 29.38
CA MET A 511 13.48 12.28 30.38
C MET A 511 12.16 11.75 29.81
N SER A 512 11.77 10.57 30.27
CA SER A 512 10.53 9.90 29.92
C SER A 512 9.57 9.87 31.11
N TYR A 513 8.27 9.80 30.83
CA TYR A 513 7.20 9.82 31.81
C TYR A 513 6.24 8.66 31.56
N SER A 514 5.81 7.97 32.61
CA SER A 514 4.86 6.86 32.51
C SER A 514 3.89 6.87 33.70
N GLU A 515 2.61 6.63 33.43
CA GLU A 515 1.56 6.40 34.41
C GLU A 515 1.00 4.99 34.24
N LEU A 516 1.06 4.24 35.33
CA LEU A 516 0.65 2.84 35.41
C LEU A 516 -0.49 2.74 36.41
N GLU A 517 -1.62 2.18 36.01
CA GLU A 517 -2.62 1.71 36.97
C GLU A 517 -2.20 0.32 37.43
N VAL A 518 -1.67 0.21 38.64
CA VAL A 518 -1.18 -1.02 39.26
C VAL A 518 -2.27 -1.59 40.16
N GLY A 519 -2.66 -2.85 39.95
CA GLY A 519 -3.71 -3.48 40.75
C GLY A 519 -3.38 -4.86 41.27
N ALA A 520 -3.82 -5.16 42.49
CA ALA A 520 -3.64 -6.43 43.18
C ALA A 520 -4.97 -6.89 43.81
N ASP A 521 -5.05 -8.18 44.15
CA ASP A 521 -6.26 -8.72 44.78
C ASP A 521 -6.29 -8.49 46.30
N ASP A 522 -5.14 -8.17 46.90
CA ASP A 522 -4.94 -7.87 48.32
C ASP A 522 -4.24 -6.51 48.50
N SER A 523 -4.69 -5.70 49.46
CA SER A 523 -4.10 -4.39 49.73
C SER A 523 -2.68 -4.47 50.32
N ALA A 524 -2.34 -5.49 51.10
CA ALA A 524 -1.00 -5.69 51.65
C ALA A 524 0.02 -6.01 50.55
N VAL A 525 -0.41 -6.73 49.51
CA VAL A 525 0.41 -6.99 48.31
C VAL A 525 0.58 -5.71 47.49
N LEU A 526 -0.48 -4.91 47.36
CA LEU A 526 -0.39 -3.60 46.69
C LEU A 526 0.57 -2.65 47.43
N ASP A 527 0.53 -2.63 48.77
CA ASP A 527 1.43 -1.84 49.59
C ASP A 527 2.89 -2.32 49.47
N GLN A 528 3.14 -3.65 49.46
CA GLN A 528 4.47 -4.22 49.23
C GLN A 528 5.05 -3.85 47.84
N ILE A 529 4.20 -3.84 46.81
CA ILE A 529 4.58 -3.40 45.45
C ILE A 529 4.98 -1.93 45.47
N ILE A 530 4.19 -1.07 46.13
CA ILE A 530 4.48 0.36 46.24
C ILE A 530 5.80 0.61 47.00
N ASP A 531 6.02 -0.07 48.13
CA ASP A 531 7.25 0.06 48.92
C ASP A 531 8.49 -0.36 48.13
N SER A 532 8.38 -1.42 47.33
CA SER A 532 9.45 -1.92 46.47
C SER A 532 9.79 -0.95 45.34
N LEU A 533 8.75 -0.41 44.68
CA LEU A 533 8.90 0.63 43.65
C LEU A 533 9.50 1.92 44.23
N THR A 534 9.17 2.27 45.47
CA THR A 534 9.68 3.45 46.18
C THR A 534 11.16 3.31 46.59
N SER A 535 11.60 2.09 46.92
CA SER A 535 13.01 1.77 47.24
C SER A 535 13.95 2.02 46.04
N ILE A 536 13.51 1.65 44.83
CA ILE A 536 14.26 1.88 43.59
C ILE A 536 14.39 3.37 43.25
N ALA A 537 13.41 4.19 43.64
CA ALA A 537 13.50 5.64 43.45
C ALA A 537 14.49 6.35 44.39
N ASN A 538 14.90 5.74 45.52
CA ASN A 538 15.56 6.49 46.61
C ASN A 538 16.85 5.90 47.21
N ALA A 539 17.32 4.73 46.78
CA ALA A 539 18.51 4.07 47.35
C ALA A 539 19.83 4.88 47.34
N SER A 540 19.91 6.01 46.63
CA SER A 540 21.15 6.79 46.42
C SER A 540 21.64 7.62 47.62
N GLU A 541 21.03 7.53 48.81
CA GLU A 541 21.37 8.40 49.96
C GLU A 541 22.27 7.76 51.04
N ASN A 542 22.58 6.46 50.99
CA ASN A 542 23.28 5.77 52.10
C ASN A 542 24.63 5.10 51.76
N GLN A 543 25.38 5.58 50.77
CA GLN A 543 26.82 5.26 50.66
C GLN A 543 27.64 6.52 50.37
N GLY A 544 28.51 6.85 51.31
CA GLY A 544 29.30 8.07 51.30
C GLY A 544 30.33 8.13 50.16
N PHE A 545 30.53 9.37 49.72
CA PHE A 545 31.67 9.92 49.00
C PHE A 545 31.96 9.49 47.55
N GLN A 546 31.98 10.55 46.72
CA GLN A 546 32.62 10.76 45.42
C GLN A 546 31.83 10.44 44.12
N ASN A 547 31.37 11.56 43.52
CA ASN A 547 31.37 11.85 42.08
C ASN A 547 30.47 11.00 41.16
N LYS A 548 29.13 11.21 41.22
CA LYS A 548 28.19 10.60 40.26
C LYS A 548 26.93 11.44 39.97
N GLU A 549 26.96 12.32 38.96
CA GLU A 549 25.73 12.71 38.25
C GLU A 549 25.32 11.50 37.38
N THR A 550 24.46 10.61 37.88
CA THR A 550 23.61 9.68 37.10
C THR A 550 22.81 8.78 38.05
N ASN A 551 21.49 8.72 37.84
CA ASN A 551 20.47 7.85 38.46
C ASN A 551 19.77 8.36 39.75
N LYS A 552 18.60 9.01 39.65
CA LYS A 552 17.46 8.77 40.56
C LYS A 552 16.21 8.68 39.67
N ILE A 553 15.28 7.79 40.00
CA ILE A 553 13.91 7.84 39.46
C ILE A 553 13.11 8.77 40.38
N SER A 554 12.11 9.45 39.83
CA SER A 554 11.12 10.18 40.65
C SER A 554 9.75 9.52 40.52
N LEU A 555 9.15 9.19 41.67
CA LEU A 555 7.94 8.37 41.78
C LEU A 555 6.84 9.11 42.54
N LYS A 556 5.58 8.99 42.08
CA LYS A 556 4.38 9.55 42.74
C LYS A 556 3.23 8.53 42.70
N LEU A 557 2.22 8.75 43.56
CA LEU A 557 1.11 7.82 43.79
C LEU A 557 -0.24 8.55 43.74
N GLY A 558 -1.27 7.86 43.25
CA GLY A 558 -2.67 8.23 43.36
C GLY A 558 -3.29 7.74 44.67
N LYS A 559 -4.40 6.99 44.59
CA LYS A 559 -5.05 6.32 45.72
C LYS A 559 -5.68 4.99 45.30
N VAL A 560 -5.84 4.08 46.26
CA VAL A 560 -6.75 2.93 46.14
C VAL A 560 -8.19 3.41 46.32
N GLN A 561 -9.10 3.02 45.42
CA GLN A 561 -10.48 3.53 45.36
C GLN A 561 -11.48 2.46 44.88
N GLU A 562 -12.71 2.50 45.41
CA GLU A 562 -13.86 1.64 45.03
C GLU A 562 -15.14 2.49 44.95
N SER A 563 -16.15 2.09 44.16
CA SER A 563 -17.10 3.03 43.51
C SER A 563 -18.60 2.71 43.60
N GLY A 564 -19.44 3.75 43.69
CA GLY A 564 -20.91 3.72 43.55
C GLY A 564 -21.54 5.12 43.75
N THR A 565 -22.78 5.41 43.36
CA THR A 565 -23.79 4.61 42.63
C THR A 565 -24.70 5.55 41.80
N GLU A 566 -24.94 5.19 40.55
CA GLU A 566 -25.45 5.97 39.40
C GLU A 566 -26.84 6.63 39.56
N LYS A 567 -27.01 7.84 38.98
CA LYS A 567 -28.30 8.51 38.70
C LYS A 567 -28.16 9.36 37.42
N VAL A 568 -29.26 9.64 36.72
CA VAL A 568 -29.31 10.30 35.38
C VAL A 568 -30.51 11.26 35.30
N TYR A 569 -30.45 12.27 34.42
CA TYR A 569 -31.54 13.25 34.15
C TYR A 569 -31.56 13.65 32.65
N ASP A 570 -32.65 14.29 32.20
CA ASP A 570 -32.82 14.80 30.82
C ASP A 570 -32.27 16.23 30.63
N THR A 571 -31.89 16.59 29.39
CA THR A 571 -31.94 17.97 28.88
C THR A 571 -32.19 18.01 27.36
N LYS A 572 -33.42 17.66 26.96
CA LYS A 572 -33.97 17.66 25.58
C LYS A 572 -33.48 16.54 24.64
N LYS A 573 -34.42 16.05 23.80
CA LYS A 573 -34.12 15.55 22.44
C LYS A 573 -33.70 16.74 21.55
N LYS A 574 -32.63 16.58 20.79
CA LYS A 574 -32.07 17.58 19.84
C LYS A 574 -32.30 17.19 18.38
N THR A 575 -31.90 18.00 17.40
CA THR A 575 -31.79 17.58 15.98
C THR A 575 -30.77 16.44 15.92
N ALA A 576 -31.12 15.29 15.34
CA ALA A 576 -30.56 14.01 15.79
C ALA A 576 -29.87 13.18 14.71
N VAL A 577 -28.57 12.85 14.90
CA VAL A 577 -27.78 12.06 13.95
C VAL A 577 -27.13 10.86 14.64
N LEU A 578 -27.26 9.66 14.05
CA LEU A 578 -26.60 8.44 14.50
C LEU A 578 -25.44 8.09 13.56
N ILE A 579 -24.21 8.07 14.05
CA ILE A 579 -23.05 7.53 13.34
C ILE A 579 -22.79 6.10 13.83
N ILE A 580 -22.76 5.13 12.92
CA ILE A 580 -22.54 3.72 13.24
C ILE A 580 -21.18 3.29 12.70
N GLY A 581 -20.28 2.86 13.61
CA GLY A 581 -18.91 2.44 13.33
C GLY A 581 -17.88 3.44 13.84
N ALA A 582 -17.29 3.19 15.02
CA ALA A 582 -16.23 4.00 15.61
C ALA A 582 -14.84 3.89 14.92
N GLY A 583 -14.78 3.34 13.70
CA GLY A 583 -13.58 3.44 12.86
C GLY A 583 -13.20 4.91 12.69
N ARG A 584 -11.96 5.29 13.02
CA ARG A 584 -11.64 6.63 13.58
C ARG A 584 -11.82 7.85 12.65
N VAL A 585 -12.39 7.67 11.45
CA VAL A 585 -13.10 8.74 10.69
C VAL A 585 -14.31 9.28 11.47
N CYS A 586 -14.83 8.49 12.42
CA CYS A 586 -15.97 8.82 13.24
C CYS A 586 -15.74 10.03 14.17
N GLY A 587 -14.50 10.29 14.63
CA GLY A 587 -14.16 11.43 15.49
C GLY A 587 -14.35 12.75 14.77
N PRO A 588 -13.65 12.99 13.65
CA PRO A 588 -13.83 14.18 12.84
C PRO A 588 -15.27 14.40 12.36
N ALA A 589 -15.99 13.33 12.01
CA ALA A 589 -17.39 13.43 11.59
C ALA A 589 -18.31 13.85 12.75
N ALA A 590 -18.11 13.28 13.94
CA ALA A 590 -18.84 13.66 15.15
C ALA A 590 -18.51 15.10 15.57
N GLU A 591 -17.25 15.52 15.44
CA GLU A 591 -16.81 16.88 15.78
C GLU A 591 -17.40 17.93 14.84
N LEU A 592 -17.44 17.66 13.53
CA LEU A 592 -18.04 18.54 12.54
C LEU A 592 -19.55 18.71 12.78
N LEU A 593 -20.28 17.59 12.89
CA LEU A 593 -21.74 17.61 13.06
C LEU A 593 -22.17 18.23 14.39
N ALA A 594 -21.40 18.01 15.44
CA ALA A 594 -21.68 18.58 16.75
C ALA A 594 -21.24 20.04 16.89
N SER A 595 -20.28 20.51 16.08
CA SER A 595 -19.80 21.90 16.06
C SER A 595 -20.59 22.85 15.14
N THR A 596 -21.48 22.32 14.29
CA THR A 596 -22.35 23.11 13.39
C THR A 596 -23.25 24.13 14.12
N GLY A 597 -23.41 24.02 15.45
CA GLY A 597 -24.16 24.96 16.29
C GLY A 597 -23.33 26.04 17.04
N SER A 598 -21.99 26.00 16.99
CA SER A 598 -21.12 26.89 17.79
C SER A 598 -20.71 28.19 17.08
N ILE A 599 -20.61 29.30 17.82
CA ILE A 599 -20.40 30.67 17.28
C ILE A 599 -19.03 30.84 16.57
N SER A 600 -18.02 30.02 16.89
CA SER A 600 -16.66 30.17 16.35
C SER A 600 -16.46 29.60 14.93
N SER A 601 -17.35 28.71 14.45
CA SER A 601 -17.30 28.15 13.09
C SER A 601 -17.99 29.04 12.05
N ARG A 602 -18.68 30.11 12.48
CA ARG A 602 -19.37 31.06 11.60
C ARG A 602 -18.44 31.87 10.70
N GLN A 603 -17.16 31.99 11.06
CA GLN A 603 -16.19 32.75 10.26
C GLN A 603 -15.65 31.95 9.06
N TRP A 604 -15.59 30.62 9.18
CA TRP A 604 -15.36 29.70 8.07
C TRP A 604 -16.62 29.61 7.21
N LEU A 605 -17.79 29.29 7.80
CA LEU A 605 -19.03 29.04 7.05
C LEU A 605 -19.60 30.28 6.33
N LYS A 606 -19.28 31.51 6.76
CA LYS A 606 -19.59 32.73 6.00
C LYS A 606 -18.90 32.81 4.62
N THR A 607 -17.86 31.99 4.40
CA THR A 607 -17.19 31.83 3.10
C THR A 607 -17.89 30.80 2.19
N CYS A 608 -18.94 30.14 2.68
CA CYS A 608 -19.57 28.98 2.03
C CYS A 608 -21.05 29.18 1.69
N LEU A 609 -21.75 30.15 2.30
CA LEU A 609 -23.19 30.36 2.14
C LEU A 609 -23.57 31.85 2.13
N GLU A 610 -24.11 32.32 1.01
CA GLU A 610 -25.00 33.50 0.97
C GLU A 610 -26.45 33.02 1.13
N ALA A 611 -26.90 32.80 2.37
CA ALA A 611 -28.31 32.79 2.73
C ALA A 611 -28.47 32.83 4.25
N ASP A 612 -29.08 33.90 4.74
CA ASP A 612 -29.43 34.09 6.15
C ASP A 612 -30.50 33.06 6.58
N PHE A 613 -30.09 32.08 7.38
CA PHE A 613 -30.99 31.30 8.22
C PHE A 613 -30.55 31.43 9.67
N GLU A 614 -31.21 32.34 10.38
CA GLU A 614 -31.20 32.46 11.83
C GLU A 614 -32.17 31.43 12.42
N GLU A 615 -31.72 30.19 12.60
CA GLU A 615 -32.34 29.29 13.58
C GLU A 615 -31.29 28.35 14.18
N GLN A 616 -31.19 28.40 15.51
CA GLN A 616 -30.12 27.82 16.30
C GLN A 616 -30.35 26.33 16.53
N ASN A 617 -30.11 25.51 15.50
CA ASN A 617 -30.26 24.05 15.61
C ASN A 617 -29.00 23.40 16.20
N ASP A 618 -29.11 23.05 17.48
CA ASP A 618 -28.09 22.37 18.26
C ASP A 618 -28.19 20.85 17.97
N VAL A 619 -27.31 20.33 17.10
CA VAL A 619 -27.34 18.93 16.65
C VAL A 619 -26.70 18.02 17.70
N GLN A 620 -27.38 16.93 18.06
CA GLN A 620 -26.85 15.87 18.92
C GLN A 620 -26.40 14.68 18.06
N VAL A 621 -25.14 14.30 18.23
CA VAL A 621 -24.54 13.19 17.48
C VAL A 621 -24.40 11.98 18.39
N ILE A 622 -24.99 10.87 17.99
CA ILE A 622 -24.90 9.60 18.68
C ILE A 622 -23.88 8.76 17.91
N VAL A 623 -22.79 8.36 18.55
CA VAL A 623 -21.80 7.46 17.97
C VAL A 623 -22.02 6.06 18.51
N ALA A 624 -22.22 5.09 17.62
CA ALA A 624 -22.54 3.71 17.93
C ALA A 624 -21.43 2.77 17.46
N SER A 625 -20.97 1.87 18.32
CA SER A 625 -19.93 0.89 18.01
C SER A 625 -20.19 -0.45 18.69
N LEU A 626 -19.64 -1.56 18.17
CA LEU A 626 -19.75 -2.89 18.77
C LEU A 626 -19.21 -2.92 20.22
N PHE A 627 -18.22 -2.06 20.52
CA PHE A 627 -17.69 -1.83 21.86
C PHE A 627 -17.91 -0.36 22.28
N LEU A 628 -18.54 -0.15 23.44
CA LEU A 628 -18.94 1.18 23.94
C LEU A 628 -17.74 2.14 24.09
N LYS A 629 -16.57 1.60 24.46
CA LYS A 629 -15.37 2.39 24.74
C LYS A 629 -14.79 3.05 23.48
N ASP A 630 -14.92 2.40 22.33
CA ASP A 630 -14.51 2.99 21.06
C ASP A 630 -15.41 4.18 20.72
N ALA A 631 -16.71 4.05 20.99
CA ALA A 631 -17.66 5.15 20.82
C ALA A 631 -17.40 6.28 21.82
N GLN A 632 -16.99 5.99 23.07
CA GLN A 632 -16.58 7.01 24.04
C GLN A 632 -15.35 7.78 23.59
N GLU A 633 -14.28 7.07 23.23
CA GLU A 633 -12.99 7.69 22.89
C GLU A 633 -13.10 8.59 21.65
N ILE A 634 -14.01 8.26 20.74
CA ILE A 634 -14.35 9.11 19.59
C ILE A 634 -14.94 10.47 20.01
N ILE A 635 -15.49 10.59 21.21
CA ILE A 635 -16.27 11.74 21.65
C ILE A 635 -15.80 12.44 22.94
N GLU A 636 -14.76 11.95 23.62
CA GLU A 636 -14.39 12.39 24.99
C GLU A 636 -13.66 13.76 25.02
N GLY A 637 -14.29 14.76 24.39
CA GLY A 637 -13.82 16.11 24.08
C GLY A 637 -14.71 16.87 23.08
N ILE A 638 -15.71 16.21 22.48
CA ILE A 638 -16.65 16.82 21.53
C ILE A 638 -17.96 17.16 22.28
N PRO A 639 -18.43 18.43 22.24
CA PRO A 639 -19.70 18.78 22.90
C PRO A 639 -20.88 18.18 22.13
N ASN A 640 -22.02 17.97 22.78
CA ASN A 640 -23.27 17.49 22.14
C ASN A 640 -23.22 16.08 21.51
N THR A 641 -22.31 15.21 21.97
CA THR A 641 -22.18 13.85 21.45
C THR A 641 -22.47 12.80 22.52
N MET A 642 -22.97 11.63 22.10
CA MET A 642 -23.30 10.51 22.99
C MET A 642 -22.78 9.20 22.41
N ALA A 643 -22.02 8.44 23.20
CA ALA A 643 -21.52 7.13 22.82
C ALA A 643 -22.51 6.04 23.21
N ILE A 644 -22.77 5.09 22.30
CA ILE A 644 -23.58 3.91 22.57
C ILE A 644 -22.90 2.64 22.06
N GLN A 645 -23.19 1.52 22.71
CA GLN A 645 -22.79 0.20 22.23
C GLN A 645 -23.91 -0.33 21.33
N LEU A 646 -23.57 -0.76 20.13
CA LEU A 646 -24.52 -1.30 19.17
C LEU A 646 -23.85 -2.36 18.30
N ASP A 647 -24.35 -3.59 18.41
CA ASP A 647 -24.13 -4.63 17.41
C ASP A 647 -25.20 -4.46 16.32
N VAL A 648 -24.78 -4.21 15.07
CA VAL A 648 -25.72 -4.04 13.95
C VAL A 648 -26.36 -5.35 13.49
N MET A 649 -25.85 -6.50 13.94
CA MET A 649 -26.46 -7.80 13.68
C MET A 649 -27.66 -8.06 14.62
N ASP A 650 -27.76 -7.34 15.75
CA ASP A 650 -28.97 -7.30 16.58
C ASP A 650 -29.97 -6.29 15.99
N HIS A 651 -30.84 -6.80 15.11
CA HIS A 651 -31.84 -6.00 14.41
C HIS A 651 -32.79 -5.24 15.36
N GLY A 652 -33.10 -5.77 16.54
CA GLY A 652 -33.98 -5.12 17.51
C GLY A 652 -33.34 -3.88 18.14
N SER A 653 -32.06 -3.99 18.54
CA SER A 653 -31.28 -2.85 19.04
C SER A 653 -30.99 -1.82 17.94
N LEU A 654 -30.71 -2.28 16.71
CA LEU A 654 -30.47 -1.40 15.56
C LEU A 654 -31.70 -0.53 15.23
N CYS A 655 -32.88 -1.14 15.06
CA CYS A 655 -34.12 -0.39 14.79
C CYS A 655 -34.50 0.53 15.96
N LYS A 656 -34.24 0.13 17.21
CA LYS A 656 -34.44 0.98 18.40
C LYS A 656 -33.66 2.28 18.30
N TYR A 657 -32.37 2.25 17.96
CA TYR A 657 -31.56 3.48 17.87
C TYR A 657 -31.78 4.27 16.58
N ILE A 658 -32.04 3.60 15.43
CA ILE A 658 -32.38 4.29 14.17
C ILE A 658 -33.70 5.06 14.30
N SER A 659 -34.70 4.53 15.01
CA SER A 659 -36.00 5.22 15.19
C SER A 659 -35.89 6.55 15.93
N GLN A 660 -34.86 6.70 16.78
CA GLN A 660 -34.62 7.87 17.64
C GLN A 660 -33.90 9.02 16.93
N VAL A 661 -33.40 8.80 15.71
CA VAL A 661 -32.65 9.80 14.94
C VAL A 661 -33.33 10.14 13.62
N GLU A 662 -32.89 11.24 12.99
CA GLU A 662 -33.43 11.72 11.70
C GLU A 662 -32.54 11.26 10.53
N VAL A 663 -31.23 11.25 10.76
CA VAL A 663 -30.22 10.82 9.79
C VAL A 663 -29.31 9.78 10.41
N VAL A 664 -29.00 8.73 9.67
CA VAL A 664 -28.05 7.68 10.03
C VAL A 664 -26.84 7.79 9.12
N ILE A 665 -25.64 7.73 9.69
CA ILE A 665 -24.36 7.71 8.97
C ILE A 665 -23.69 6.37 9.26
N SER A 666 -23.53 5.51 8.27
CA SER A 666 -22.87 4.22 8.41
C SER A 666 -21.41 4.30 7.94
N LEU A 667 -20.47 4.16 8.88
CA LEU A 667 -19.01 4.08 8.66
C LEU A 667 -18.49 2.64 8.82
N LEU A 668 -19.39 1.66 8.80
CA LEU A 668 -19.08 0.24 8.87
C LEU A 668 -18.49 -0.29 7.55
N PRO A 669 -17.95 -1.52 7.51
CA PRO A 669 -17.54 -2.16 6.27
C PRO A 669 -18.70 -2.33 5.27
N PRO A 670 -18.42 -2.47 3.95
CA PRO A 670 -19.43 -2.55 2.89
C PRO A 670 -20.51 -3.63 3.11
N SER A 671 -20.13 -4.79 3.64
CA SER A 671 -21.04 -5.91 3.93
C SER A 671 -22.13 -5.55 4.96
N CYS A 672 -21.90 -4.57 5.83
CA CYS A 672 -22.82 -4.18 6.89
C CYS A 672 -23.79 -3.07 6.47
N HIS A 673 -23.54 -2.34 5.39
CA HIS A 673 -24.38 -1.19 5.01
C HIS A 673 -25.79 -1.60 4.57
N ILE A 674 -25.95 -2.77 3.93
CA ILE A 674 -27.27 -3.24 3.47
C ILE A 674 -28.23 -3.50 4.64
N ILE A 675 -27.70 -3.95 5.78
CA ILE A 675 -28.46 -4.21 7.01
C ILE A 675 -28.99 -2.90 7.59
N VAL A 676 -28.13 -1.88 7.65
CA VAL A 676 -28.49 -0.53 8.11
C VAL A 676 -29.44 0.17 7.13
N ALA A 677 -29.25 -0.01 5.82
CA ALA A 677 -30.10 0.57 4.77
C ALA A 677 -31.53 0.04 4.81
N ASN A 678 -31.71 -1.28 4.94
CA ASN A 678 -33.04 -1.87 5.06
C ASN A 678 -33.79 -1.36 6.30
N ALA A 679 -33.10 -1.27 7.45
CA ALA A 679 -33.68 -0.72 8.69
C ALA A 679 -34.07 0.77 8.55
N CYS A 680 -33.26 1.58 7.83
CA CYS A 680 -33.61 2.97 7.56
C CYS A 680 -34.80 3.10 6.61
N ILE A 681 -34.92 2.25 5.59
CA ILE A 681 -36.04 2.23 4.64
C ILE A 681 -37.36 1.85 5.34
N GLU A 682 -37.33 0.83 6.20
CA GLU A 682 -38.48 0.39 6.99
C GLU A 682 -39.01 1.51 7.90
N LEU A 683 -38.10 2.26 8.51
CA LEU A 683 -38.42 3.32 9.47
C LEU A 683 -38.56 4.72 8.84
N GLY A 684 -38.41 4.83 7.51
CA GLY A 684 -38.50 6.09 6.77
C GLY A 684 -37.43 7.13 7.13
N LYS A 685 -36.21 6.68 7.45
CA LYS A 685 -35.08 7.52 7.89
C LYS A 685 -34.03 7.71 6.79
N HIS A 686 -33.30 8.83 6.83
CA HIS A 686 -32.24 9.13 5.85
C HIS A 686 -30.94 8.39 6.19
N LEU A 687 -30.23 7.88 5.18
CA LEU A 687 -28.97 7.15 5.36
C LEU A 687 -27.84 7.77 4.53
N VAL A 688 -26.67 7.91 5.14
CA VAL A 688 -25.41 8.35 4.54
C VAL A 688 -24.36 7.27 4.79
N THR A 689 -23.52 6.90 3.81
CA THR A 689 -22.54 5.82 3.98
C THR A 689 -21.21 6.11 3.26
N ALA A 690 -20.08 5.80 3.89
CA ALA A 690 -18.73 6.16 3.41
C ALA A 690 -18.13 5.12 2.44
N SER A 691 -18.89 4.67 1.44
CA SER A 691 -18.66 3.36 0.84
C SER A 691 -18.79 3.26 -0.67
N TYR A 692 -18.56 2.04 -1.17
CA TYR A 692 -18.59 1.66 -2.57
C TYR A 692 -19.96 1.02 -2.88
N VAL A 693 -20.78 1.66 -3.70
CA VAL A 693 -22.13 1.20 -4.08
C VAL A 693 -22.04 -0.05 -4.96
N ASP A 694 -22.96 -1.00 -4.77
CA ASP A 694 -23.16 -2.14 -5.66
C ASP A 694 -24.60 -2.16 -6.22
N ASP A 695 -24.95 -3.15 -7.05
CA ASP A 695 -26.32 -3.24 -7.58
C ASP A 695 -27.36 -3.63 -6.50
N SER A 696 -26.96 -4.31 -5.41
CA SER A 696 -27.85 -4.53 -4.25
C SER A 696 -28.36 -3.19 -3.68
N MET A 697 -27.50 -2.17 -3.65
CA MET A 697 -27.86 -0.80 -3.25
C MET A 697 -28.57 -0.01 -4.36
N LEU A 698 -28.15 -0.10 -5.64
CA LEU A 698 -28.83 0.59 -6.76
C LEU A 698 -30.26 0.07 -7.00
N MET A 699 -30.53 -1.17 -6.62
CA MET A 699 -31.88 -1.75 -6.67
C MET A 699 -32.80 -1.17 -5.59
N LEU A 700 -32.26 -0.68 -4.46
CA LEU A 700 -33.02 -0.03 -3.39
C LEU A 700 -33.40 1.42 -3.74
N ASP A 701 -32.53 2.13 -4.45
CA ASP A 701 -32.73 3.52 -4.89
C ASP A 701 -33.90 3.68 -5.90
N LYS A 702 -34.19 2.63 -6.69
CA LYS A 702 -35.33 2.59 -7.63
C LYS A 702 -36.71 2.39 -6.96
N ARG A 703 -36.76 2.02 -5.67
CA ARG A 703 -38.01 1.65 -4.96
C ARG A 703 -38.46 2.62 -3.86
N GLN A 704 -37.60 3.49 -3.32
CA GLN A 704 -37.98 4.36 -2.19
C GLN A 704 -37.34 5.75 -2.29
N LYS A 705 -38.00 6.77 -1.73
CA LYS A 705 -37.59 8.19 -1.80
C LYS A 705 -36.55 8.57 -0.74
N VAL A 706 -35.63 7.67 -0.43
CA VAL A 706 -34.61 7.90 0.60
C VAL A 706 -33.35 8.44 -0.06
N LEU A 707 -33.02 9.70 0.23
CA LEU A 707 -31.81 10.36 -0.26
C LEU A 707 -30.56 9.77 0.43
N VAL A 708 -29.54 9.43 -0.36
CA VAL A 708 -28.26 8.89 0.13
C VAL A 708 -27.10 9.79 -0.32
N LEU A 709 -26.13 10.00 0.57
CA LEU A 709 -24.87 10.70 0.31
C LEU A 709 -23.69 9.78 0.67
N LEU A 710 -22.53 9.96 0.01
CA LEU A 710 -21.36 9.10 0.21
C LEU A 710 -20.02 9.86 0.30
N PHE A 711 -19.07 9.25 1.00
CA PHE A 711 -17.74 9.78 1.37
C PHE A 711 -16.66 8.69 1.33
N LEU A 712 -15.39 9.07 1.50
CA LEU A 712 -14.24 8.21 1.85
C LEU A 712 -13.31 9.04 2.78
N VAL A 713 -12.41 8.40 3.55
CA VAL A 713 -11.30 9.05 4.30
C VAL A 713 -10.08 8.10 4.39
N ARG A 714 -8.86 8.62 4.60
CA ARG A 714 -7.57 7.92 4.38
C ARG A 714 -6.54 8.03 5.53
N TRP A 715 -5.72 6.98 5.71
CA TRP A 715 -4.37 7.09 6.33
C TRP A 715 -3.37 6.00 5.88
N ALA A 716 -2.10 6.07 6.33
CA ALA A 716 -0.94 5.15 6.12
C ALA A 716 0.08 5.41 4.98
N TRP A 717 0.05 6.53 4.24
CA TRP A 717 1.16 6.82 3.32
C TRP A 717 1.49 8.30 3.25
N THR A 718 2.48 8.73 4.00
CA THR A 718 3.16 10.01 3.83
C THR A 718 4.65 9.74 3.90
N LEU A 719 5.26 9.45 2.74
CA LEU A 719 6.67 9.65 2.37
C LEU A 719 6.94 8.99 0.98
N GLU A 720 6.45 9.61 -0.12
CA GLU A 720 6.96 9.48 -1.51
C GLU A 720 6.72 10.75 -2.33
#